data_AF-A0A9P4T8N2-F1
#
_entry.id   AF-A0A9P4T8N2-F1
#
_cell.length_a   1.000
_cell.length_b   1.000
_cell.length_c   1.000
_cell.angle_alpha   90.00
_cell.angle_beta   90.00
_cell.angle_gamma   90.00
#
_symmetry.space_group_name_H-M   'P 1'
#
loop_
_entity.id
_entity.type
_entity.pdbx_description
1 polymer ?
#
loop_
_entity_poly.entity_id
_entity_poly.type
_entity_poly.pdbx_seq_one_letter_code
_entity_poly.pdbx_strand_id
1 'polypeptide(L)'
;MEARGRDLPAGEAVSSEGYCLPSPYVIHTVGPQLHGGASPSDEDTQQLRQCYWSVLEQADSLPPNGDGTKRVALCGISTGLFAFPTLLAAEIAVNTVTAWVAHNEDVSITDIIFTTFAEGDYEIYDEILSNVQAPWHEPDQQISPAGVVRVEGNTLESARLMLESADTVIISVGAGFSAADGLDYTSRALFKKYFPSFIDMGLETLYGAIGFEFPSEEEKWAYYFTNIRMMRSWSHWPLYDCLMSWLKSSGKDAHIRTSNADGLFLTNGWEEERLSTPQGRYSVLQCLATCRSDSVFDTLPFYEAAQPFLDAKTQRLTDPSKVPRCPNCGGKMMLCVRGGNWFNDQPFKDGEARWRKFKHDVLQQARNTVVLELGVGMNTPGVLRWPNEDLVREGAGRVKLVRVGLGPSAAVPGDLQAKGVAVSVEGDLKLALPWILGVAKYRIASHWHLKFILQNRCVYSQTYFENNYPDLCRWTKSLPNASSSCFVTFGLGLGYFASAPGQGSIWAGIPSEMEDKLRKSYETPCCVALGAYNSWFVLWPGGDFSWKFHGHYSALEKILSEAAPQSVSYVAISPYNEQHYFVAFRDQSVKYNFIGAPPEWMTLMTEAFDSMTAARLRMPQQQHLASNGHAYPQVQLHSVPRPQQQAAYYYNKHDIIVESPISPISIPSFNGYTDSKFSQPAPGNAYVYHSPRQDAVEMPVELPDNTSSASLPIAVTSTEKKKRFLSRLF
;
A
#
# COMPACT_ATOMS: atom_id res chain seq x y z
N MET A 1 36.45 10.78 9.61
CA MET A 1 37.70 10.56 8.84
C MET A 1 38.82 11.49 9.27
N GLU A 2 38.67 12.82 9.21
CA GLU A 2 39.75 13.76 9.58
C GLU A 2 40.45 13.44 10.93
N ALA A 3 39.68 13.19 11.99
CA ALA A 3 40.22 12.81 13.31
C ALA A 3 40.98 11.46 13.35
N ARG A 4 40.79 10.58 12.35
CA ARG A 4 41.47 9.27 12.21
C ARG A 4 42.76 9.38 11.37
N GLY A 5 42.99 10.50 10.69
CA GLY A 5 44.22 10.79 9.93
C GLY A 5 44.46 9.93 8.68
N ARG A 6 43.58 8.97 8.38
CA ARG A 6 43.61 8.11 7.19
C ARG A 6 42.19 7.71 6.76
N ASP A 7 42.06 7.32 5.50
CA ASP A 7 40.84 6.70 4.98
C ASP A 7 40.60 5.32 5.62
N LEU A 8 39.35 4.84 5.53
CA LEU A 8 38.95 3.53 6.01
C LEU A 8 39.22 2.48 4.91
N PRO A 9 40.19 1.55 5.08
CA PRO A 9 40.47 0.54 4.07
C PRO A 9 39.39 -0.55 4.07
N ALA A 10 39.37 -1.36 3.00
CA ALA A 10 38.42 -2.46 2.89
C ALA A 10 38.56 -3.46 4.06
N GLY A 11 37.43 -3.90 4.60
CA GLY A 11 37.36 -4.76 5.79
C GLY A 11 37.43 -4.04 7.14
N GLU A 12 37.97 -2.82 7.25
CA GLU A 12 37.92 -2.06 8.51
C GLU A 12 36.54 -1.39 8.71
N ALA A 13 36.11 -1.28 9.98
CA ALA A 13 34.90 -0.56 10.36
C ALA A 13 35.19 0.64 11.29
N VAL A 14 34.20 1.53 11.42
CA VAL A 14 34.19 2.64 12.38
C VAL A 14 32.76 3.02 12.75
N SER A 15 32.48 3.27 14.03
CA SER A 15 31.20 3.81 14.48
C SER A 15 31.13 5.35 14.41
N SER A 16 29.92 5.87 14.26
CA SER A 16 29.55 7.26 14.53
C SER A 16 28.22 7.30 15.28
N GLU A 17 27.90 8.43 15.91
CA GLU A 17 26.53 8.73 16.31
C GLU A 17 25.57 8.62 15.12
N GLY A 18 24.32 8.24 15.37
CA GLY A 18 23.24 8.16 14.38
C GLY A 18 22.50 9.48 14.15
N TYR A 19 22.72 10.48 15.00
CA TYR A 19 22.20 11.85 14.92
C TYR A 19 20.67 11.95 14.76
N CYS A 20 20.17 12.05 13.52
CA CYS A 20 18.74 12.19 13.20
C CYS A 20 18.05 10.85 12.91
N LEU A 21 18.77 9.73 13.00
CA LEU A 21 18.21 8.40 12.84
C LEU A 21 17.58 7.90 14.16
N PRO A 22 16.60 6.98 14.11
CA PRO A 22 16.10 6.29 15.29
C PRO A 22 17.14 5.40 15.99
N SER A 23 18.24 5.05 15.31
CA SER A 23 19.38 4.34 15.89
C SER A 23 20.33 5.32 16.58
N PRO A 24 20.82 5.04 17.81
CA PRO A 24 21.84 5.85 18.47
C PRO A 24 23.17 5.91 17.71
N TYR A 25 23.50 4.85 16.95
CA TYR A 25 24.78 4.73 16.23
C TYR A 25 24.61 4.25 14.78
N VAL A 26 25.61 4.53 13.96
CA VAL A 26 25.81 3.97 12.62
C VAL A 26 27.23 3.43 12.53
N ILE A 27 27.38 2.21 12.00
CA ILE A 27 28.69 1.60 11.76
C ILE A 27 28.97 1.64 10.27
N HIS A 28 30.08 2.28 9.91
CA HIS A 28 30.56 2.44 8.54
C HIS A 28 31.64 1.41 8.28
N THR A 29 31.59 0.75 7.12
CA THR A 29 32.58 -0.22 6.68
C THR A 29 32.77 -0.08 5.17
N VAL A 30 33.94 -0.45 4.65
CA VAL A 30 34.23 -0.44 3.21
C VAL A 30 34.38 -1.88 2.74
N GLY A 31 33.52 -2.30 1.82
CA GLY A 31 33.60 -3.62 1.19
C GLY A 31 34.51 -3.66 -0.03
N PRO A 32 34.92 -4.86 -0.48
CA PRO A 32 35.50 -5.05 -1.81
C PRO A 32 34.54 -4.53 -2.90
N GLN A 33 35.09 -4.10 -4.03
CA GLN A 33 34.30 -3.61 -5.16
C GLN A 33 34.68 -4.38 -6.41
N LEU A 34 33.79 -5.23 -6.89
CA LEU A 34 34.00 -6.00 -8.09
C LEU A 34 33.61 -5.18 -9.33
N HIS A 35 34.16 -5.57 -10.47
CA HIS A 35 33.58 -5.22 -11.76
C HIS A 35 32.45 -6.21 -12.08
N GLY A 36 31.49 -5.79 -12.92
CA GLY A 36 30.42 -6.67 -13.39
C GLY A 36 30.99 -7.99 -13.95
N GLY A 37 30.29 -9.08 -13.67
CA GLY A 37 30.65 -10.43 -14.15
C GLY A 37 31.93 -11.04 -13.57
N ALA A 38 32.72 -10.30 -12.78
CA ALA A 38 33.93 -10.82 -12.17
C ALA A 38 33.60 -11.76 -10.99
N SER A 39 34.21 -12.95 -10.97
CA SER A 39 34.22 -13.78 -9.77
C SER A 39 35.11 -13.11 -8.70
N PRO A 40 34.69 -13.03 -7.43
CA PRO A 40 35.52 -12.49 -6.37
C PRO A 40 36.79 -13.33 -6.19
N SER A 41 37.91 -12.68 -5.88
CA SER A 41 39.13 -13.35 -5.47
C SER A 41 39.05 -13.85 -4.01
N ASP A 42 40.04 -14.64 -3.59
CA ASP A 42 40.21 -15.01 -2.18
C ASP A 42 40.40 -13.76 -1.30
N GLU A 43 41.05 -12.71 -1.82
CA GLU A 43 41.24 -11.45 -1.11
C GLU A 43 39.91 -10.68 -0.96
N ASP A 44 39.12 -10.55 -2.03
CA ASP A 44 37.80 -9.89 -1.96
C ASP A 44 36.88 -10.63 -0.98
N THR A 45 36.88 -11.97 -1.05
CA THR A 45 36.14 -12.84 -0.14
C THR A 45 36.56 -12.63 1.31
N GLN A 46 37.87 -12.51 1.56
CA GLN A 46 38.41 -12.27 2.90
C GLN A 46 38.13 -10.85 3.40
N GLN A 47 38.19 -9.84 2.53
CA GLN A 47 37.81 -8.46 2.86
C GLN A 47 36.32 -8.39 3.23
N LEU A 48 35.43 -9.10 2.51
CA LEU A 48 34.01 -9.15 2.85
C LEU A 48 33.74 -9.82 4.20
N ARG A 49 34.40 -10.94 4.51
CA ARG A 49 34.38 -11.52 5.87
C ARG A 49 34.83 -10.50 6.91
N GLN A 50 35.97 -9.84 6.67
CA GLN A 50 36.51 -8.86 7.59
C GLN A 50 35.56 -7.67 7.80
N CYS A 51 34.76 -7.27 6.79
CA CYS A 51 33.73 -6.24 6.96
C CYS A 51 32.70 -6.63 8.02
N TYR A 52 32.11 -7.83 7.90
CA TYR A 52 31.11 -8.32 8.86
C TYR A 52 31.72 -8.50 10.25
N TRP A 53 32.93 -9.08 10.34
CA TRP A 53 33.65 -9.22 11.61
C TRP A 53 33.87 -7.86 12.28
N SER A 54 34.49 -6.90 11.58
CA SER A 54 34.77 -5.57 12.10
C SER A 54 33.50 -4.79 12.49
N VAL A 55 32.38 -5.00 11.78
CA VAL A 55 31.09 -4.38 12.13
C VAL A 55 30.56 -4.95 13.45
N LEU A 56 30.67 -6.26 13.69
CA LEU A 56 30.25 -6.88 14.95
C LEU A 56 31.12 -6.45 16.14
N GLU A 57 32.45 -6.40 15.97
CA GLU A 57 33.38 -5.83 16.97
C GLU A 57 33.00 -4.38 17.34
N GLN A 58 32.69 -3.54 16.35
CA GLN A 58 32.23 -2.18 16.60
C GLN A 58 30.87 -2.16 17.30
N ALA A 59 29.91 -3.01 16.90
CA ALA A 59 28.59 -3.09 17.51
C ALA A 59 28.66 -3.53 18.98
N ASP A 60 29.45 -4.55 19.30
CA ASP A 60 29.61 -5.06 20.66
C ASP A 60 30.29 -4.02 21.58
N SER A 61 31.27 -3.28 21.06
CA SER A 61 31.96 -2.21 21.82
C SER A 61 31.09 -1.00 22.21
N LEU A 62 29.92 -0.82 21.59
CA LEU A 62 29.00 0.30 21.85
C LEU A 62 28.11 0.03 23.08
N PRO A 63 27.54 1.06 23.75
CA PRO A 63 26.65 0.84 24.87
C PRO A 63 25.31 0.21 24.42
N PRO A 64 24.66 -0.61 25.28
CA PRO A 64 23.31 -1.12 25.02
C PRO A 64 22.25 0.00 25.12
N ASN A 65 21.06 -0.29 24.62
CA ASN A 65 19.87 0.53 24.79
C ASN A 65 19.44 0.60 26.27
N GLY A 66 18.56 1.56 26.60
CA GLY A 66 18.04 1.73 27.97
C GLY A 66 17.15 0.57 28.49
N ASP A 67 16.73 -0.34 27.61
CA ASP A 67 16.04 -1.60 27.96
C ASP A 67 17.00 -2.79 28.15
N GLY A 68 18.32 -2.57 28.02
CA GLY A 68 19.36 -3.59 28.09
C GLY A 68 19.64 -4.31 26.76
N THR A 69 18.86 -4.06 25.70
CA THR A 69 19.06 -4.71 24.39
C THR A 69 20.17 -4.06 23.60
N LYS A 70 20.80 -4.81 22.70
CA LYS A 70 21.82 -4.31 21.77
C LYS A 70 21.60 -4.95 20.41
N ARG A 71 20.89 -4.23 19.55
CA ARG A 71 20.45 -4.74 18.24
C ARG A 71 21.33 -4.17 17.14
N VAL A 72 21.81 -5.01 16.23
CA VAL A 72 22.54 -4.59 15.03
C VAL A 72 21.79 -5.02 13.77
N ALA A 73 21.62 -4.09 12.84
CA ALA A 73 21.06 -4.35 11.51
C ALA A 73 22.19 -4.37 10.48
N LEU A 74 22.34 -5.49 9.79
CA LEU A 74 23.36 -5.74 8.77
C LEU A 74 22.72 -5.69 7.38
N CYS A 75 23.26 -4.92 6.45
CA CYS A 75 22.85 -4.95 5.04
C CYS A 75 23.68 -5.96 4.23
N GLY A 76 23.30 -6.19 2.98
CA GLY A 76 24.17 -6.83 1.99
C GLY A 76 25.36 -5.92 1.68
N ILE A 77 26.54 -6.23 2.22
CA ILE A 77 27.77 -5.48 2.00
C ILE A 77 28.35 -5.91 0.64
N SER A 78 28.77 -4.95 -0.18
CA SER A 78 29.36 -5.14 -1.52
C SER A 78 28.41 -5.70 -2.61
N THR A 79 27.15 -6.01 -2.30
CA THR A 79 26.18 -6.45 -3.31
C THR A 79 25.62 -5.26 -4.11
N GLY A 80 24.86 -5.55 -5.17
CA GLY A 80 24.23 -4.52 -6.02
C GLY A 80 25.27 -3.68 -6.77
N LEU A 81 25.44 -2.41 -6.39
CA LEU A 81 26.31 -1.45 -7.08
C LEU A 81 27.79 -1.89 -7.15
N PHE A 82 28.26 -2.62 -6.14
CA PHE A 82 29.64 -3.10 -6.05
C PHE A 82 29.83 -4.54 -6.59
N ALA A 83 28.79 -5.08 -7.26
CA ALA A 83 28.79 -6.29 -8.07
C ALA A 83 29.24 -7.60 -7.39
N PHE A 84 29.38 -7.66 -6.06
CA PHE A 84 29.64 -8.93 -5.37
C PHE A 84 28.41 -9.85 -5.50
N PRO A 85 28.57 -11.12 -5.95
CA PRO A 85 27.44 -12.03 -6.19
C PRO A 85 26.59 -12.24 -4.93
N THR A 86 25.28 -11.92 -5.00
CA THR A 86 24.38 -11.87 -3.84
C THR A 86 24.36 -13.15 -3.02
N LEU A 87 24.24 -14.33 -3.66
CA LEU A 87 24.21 -15.61 -2.97
C LEU A 87 25.48 -15.86 -2.15
N LEU A 88 26.65 -15.72 -2.78
CA LEU A 88 27.94 -15.88 -2.13
C LEU A 88 28.18 -14.82 -1.04
N ALA A 89 27.73 -13.58 -1.25
CA ALA A 89 27.81 -12.54 -0.23
C ALA A 89 26.95 -12.87 1.00
N ALA A 90 25.75 -13.42 0.80
CA ALA A 90 24.86 -13.86 1.88
C ALA A 90 25.44 -15.07 2.63
N GLU A 91 25.98 -16.07 1.92
CA GLU A 91 26.71 -17.19 2.53
C GLU A 91 27.90 -16.69 3.37
N ILE A 92 28.69 -15.75 2.85
CA ILE A 92 29.81 -15.13 3.58
C ILE A 92 29.31 -14.39 4.82
N ALA A 93 28.25 -13.59 4.68
CA ALA A 93 27.68 -12.79 5.77
C ALA A 93 27.22 -13.68 6.92
N VAL A 94 26.37 -14.66 6.63
CA VAL A 94 25.79 -15.56 7.65
C VAL A 94 26.87 -16.44 8.28
N ASN A 95 27.75 -17.07 7.49
CA ASN A 95 28.83 -17.89 8.04
C ASN A 95 29.80 -17.08 8.92
N THR A 96 30.11 -15.83 8.54
CA THR A 96 31.00 -14.97 9.34
C THR A 96 30.33 -14.55 10.65
N VAL A 97 29.06 -14.16 10.61
CA VAL A 97 28.26 -13.79 11.78
C VAL A 97 28.16 -14.98 12.75
N THR A 98 27.84 -16.18 12.24
CA THR A 98 27.79 -17.41 13.02
C THR A 98 29.14 -17.76 13.65
N ALA A 99 30.24 -17.66 12.89
CA ALA A 99 31.59 -17.92 13.39
C ALA A 99 32.03 -16.89 14.44
N TRP A 100 31.65 -15.62 14.27
CA TRP A 100 31.96 -14.55 15.23
C TRP A 100 31.22 -14.77 16.56
N VAL A 101 29.92 -15.09 16.54
CA VAL A 101 29.16 -15.39 17.76
C VAL A 101 29.71 -16.65 18.44
N ALA A 102 30.04 -17.69 17.69
CA ALA A 102 30.65 -18.91 18.24
C ALA A 102 32.07 -18.68 18.83
N HIS A 103 32.73 -17.57 18.49
CA HIS A 103 34.05 -17.20 19.02
C HIS A 103 33.98 -16.31 20.28
N ASN A 104 32.84 -15.64 20.52
CA ASN A 104 32.69 -14.62 21.56
C ASN A 104 31.63 -15.06 22.60
N GLU A 105 32.04 -15.85 23.58
CA GLU A 105 31.15 -16.41 24.62
C GLU A 105 30.46 -15.33 25.49
N ASP A 106 31.11 -14.17 25.68
CA ASP A 106 30.60 -13.02 26.45
C ASP A 106 29.94 -11.94 25.57
N VAL A 107 29.48 -12.29 24.35
CA VAL A 107 28.82 -11.35 23.42
C VAL A 107 27.65 -10.61 24.06
N SER A 108 27.62 -9.29 23.89
CA SER A 108 26.60 -8.42 24.47
C SER A 108 25.54 -7.95 23.46
N ILE A 109 25.71 -8.28 22.18
CA ILE A 109 24.70 -8.10 21.12
C ILE A 109 23.54 -9.09 21.36
N THR A 110 22.32 -8.58 21.47
CA THR A 110 21.11 -9.39 21.72
C THR A 110 20.42 -9.83 20.44
N ASP A 111 20.47 -9.02 19.38
CA ASP A 111 19.76 -9.26 18.13
C ASP A 111 20.66 -8.90 16.94
N ILE A 112 20.84 -9.84 16.00
CA ILE A 112 21.51 -9.60 14.71
C ILE A 112 20.48 -9.77 13.60
N ILE A 113 20.18 -8.68 12.89
CA ILE A 113 19.11 -8.61 11.91
C ILE A 113 19.72 -8.42 10.52
N PHE A 114 19.55 -9.41 9.63
CA PHE A 114 19.88 -9.23 8.21
C PHE A 114 18.77 -8.44 7.52
N THR A 115 19.15 -7.32 6.89
CA THR A 115 18.26 -6.39 6.21
C THR A 115 18.43 -6.50 4.71
N THR A 116 17.41 -7.03 4.06
CA THR A 116 17.35 -7.28 2.62
C THR A 116 16.58 -6.17 1.90
N PHE A 117 16.92 -5.90 0.64
CA PHE A 117 16.24 -4.86 -0.15
C PHE A 117 15.30 -5.47 -1.20
N ALA A 118 15.74 -6.51 -1.91
CA ALA A 118 14.90 -7.26 -2.84
C ALA A 118 14.28 -8.49 -2.18
N GLU A 119 13.12 -8.91 -2.69
CA GLU A 119 12.46 -10.17 -2.31
C GLU A 119 13.37 -11.39 -2.56
N GLY A 120 14.12 -11.40 -3.68
CA GLY A 120 15.13 -12.43 -3.95
C GLY A 120 16.31 -12.43 -2.98
N ASP A 121 16.68 -11.28 -2.40
CA ASP A 121 17.68 -11.26 -1.32
C ASP A 121 17.08 -11.91 -0.07
N TYR A 122 15.82 -11.61 0.27
CA TYR A 122 15.10 -12.24 1.40
C TYR A 122 15.04 -13.77 1.24
N GLU A 123 14.61 -14.26 0.07
CA GLU A 123 14.55 -15.69 -0.26
C GLU A 123 15.90 -16.40 0.01
N ILE A 124 17.01 -15.79 -0.41
CA ILE A 124 18.37 -16.31 -0.19
C ILE A 124 18.75 -16.34 1.30
N TYR A 125 18.55 -15.23 2.03
CA TYR A 125 18.92 -15.18 3.45
C TYR A 125 18.05 -16.12 4.31
N ASP A 126 16.75 -16.25 3.99
CA ASP A 126 15.81 -17.16 4.67
C ASP A 126 16.22 -18.64 4.48
N GLU A 127 16.60 -19.04 3.27
CA GLU A 127 17.12 -20.39 2.97
C GLU A 127 18.43 -20.67 3.71
N ILE A 128 19.40 -19.74 3.68
CA ILE A 128 20.70 -19.93 4.36
C ILE A 128 20.50 -20.02 5.88
N LEU A 129 19.75 -19.08 6.48
CA LEU A 129 19.52 -19.06 7.93
C LEU A 129 18.76 -20.30 8.42
N SER A 130 17.79 -20.80 7.64
CA SER A 130 17.06 -22.04 7.95
C SER A 130 17.96 -23.29 8.03
N ASN A 131 19.14 -23.25 7.42
CA ASN A 131 20.10 -24.36 7.41
C ASN A 131 21.25 -24.20 8.43
N VAL A 132 21.33 -23.08 9.16
CA VAL A 132 22.42 -22.78 10.09
C VAL A 132 22.19 -23.39 11.47
N GLN A 133 23.14 -24.22 11.91
CA GLN A 133 23.21 -24.68 13.29
C GLN A 133 24.07 -23.74 14.12
N ALA A 134 23.45 -22.80 14.83
CA ALA A 134 24.13 -21.93 15.80
C ALA A 134 23.25 -21.75 17.06
N PRO A 135 23.80 -21.19 18.17
CA PRO A 135 23.08 -21.04 19.43
C PRO A 135 22.10 -19.84 19.42
N TRP A 136 21.42 -19.61 18.29
CA TRP A 136 20.34 -18.64 18.21
C TRP A 136 19.11 -19.15 18.97
N HIS A 137 18.44 -18.25 19.70
CA HIS A 137 17.07 -18.48 20.12
C HIS A 137 16.13 -17.96 19.02
N GLU A 138 14.97 -18.59 18.82
CA GLU A 138 13.90 -17.95 18.05
C GLU A 138 13.58 -16.61 18.71
N PRO A 139 13.45 -15.51 17.93
CA PRO A 139 13.11 -14.21 18.49
C PRO A 139 11.74 -14.30 19.17
N ASP A 140 11.62 -13.68 20.34
CA ASP A 140 10.38 -13.69 21.11
C ASP A 140 9.24 -13.10 20.25
N GLN A 141 8.14 -13.85 20.08
CA GLN A 141 7.08 -13.55 19.10
C GLN A 141 6.34 -12.22 19.37
N GLN A 142 6.70 -11.50 20.43
CA GLN A 142 6.22 -10.15 20.73
C GLN A 142 6.81 -9.05 19.84
N ILE A 143 7.82 -9.32 19.00
CA ILE A 143 8.20 -8.38 17.92
C ILE A 143 7.11 -8.41 16.84
N SER A 144 6.05 -7.64 17.06
CA SER A 144 5.11 -7.30 16.00
C SER A 144 5.88 -6.64 14.86
N PRO A 145 5.71 -7.06 13.59
CA PRO A 145 6.24 -6.30 12.46
C PRO A 145 5.69 -4.87 12.54
N ALA A 146 6.52 -3.90 12.12
CA ALA A 146 6.21 -2.47 12.20
C ALA A 146 4.74 -2.21 11.83
N GLY A 147 3.99 -1.69 12.80
CA GLY A 147 2.56 -1.96 12.90
C GLY A 147 1.76 -1.58 11.65
N VAL A 148 0.69 -2.35 11.40
CA VAL A 148 -0.33 -2.11 10.36
C VAL A 148 -0.49 -0.62 10.07
N VAL A 149 -0.12 -0.21 8.84
CA VAL A 149 -0.03 1.18 8.40
C VAL A 149 -1.24 2.00 8.85
N ARG A 150 -1.04 2.89 9.82
CA ARG A 150 -2.07 3.79 10.34
C ARG A 150 -1.95 5.14 9.68
N VAL A 151 -2.88 5.42 8.75
CA VAL A 151 -3.16 6.80 8.33
C VAL A 151 -3.72 7.57 9.53
N GLU A 152 -2.87 8.31 10.24
CA GLU A 152 -3.34 9.22 11.27
C GLU A 152 -4.14 10.36 10.62
N GLY A 153 -5.43 10.44 10.90
CA GLY A 153 -6.34 11.39 10.24
C GLY A 153 -6.00 12.88 10.44
N ASN A 154 -5.05 13.21 11.32
CA ASN A 154 -4.52 14.56 11.51
C ASN A 154 -3.44 14.93 10.48
N THR A 155 -2.68 13.95 9.96
CA THR A 155 -1.57 14.20 9.02
C THR A 155 -2.07 14.60 7.63
N LEU A 156 -3.08 13.89 7.12
CA LEU A 156 -3.77 14.24 5.86
C LEU A 156 -4.29 15.69 5.90
N GLU A 157 -5.04 16.05 6.94
CA GLU A 157 -5.61 17.41 7.08
C GLU A 157 -4.49 18.46 7.24
N SER A 158 -3.44 18.16 8.00
CA SER A 158 -2.26 19.04 8.12
C SER A 158 -1.58 19.26 6.76
N ALA A 159 -1.41 18.21 5.96
CA ALA A 159 -0.86 18.29 4.60
C ALA A 159 -1.74 19.15 3.68
N ARG A 160 -3.07 18.96 3.72
CA ARG A 160 -4.04 19.76 2.96
C ARG A 160 -3.96 21.24 3.35
N LEU A 161 -3.98 21.56 4.64
CA LEU A 161 -3.88 22.94 5.15
C LEU A 161 -2.54 23.61 4.81
N MET A 162 -1.43 22.86 4.83
CA MET A 162 -0.13 23.35 4.36
C MET A 162 -0.19 23.69 2.86
N LEU A 163 -0.72 22.78 2.02
CA LEU A 163 -0.85 23.01 0.58
C LEU A 163 -1.81 24.15 0.23
N GLU A 164 -2.91 24.31 0.96
CA GLU A 164 -3.84 25.43 0.79
C GLU A 164 -3.15 26.77 1.08
N SER A 165 -2.43 26.87 2.21
CA SER A 165 -1.72 28.08 2.66
C SER A 165 -0.41 28.39 1.91
N ALA A 166 0.03 27.52 1.00
CA ALA A 166 1.24 27.72 0.19
C ALA A 166 1.02 28.72 -0.96
N ASP A 167 1.89 29.73 -1.08
CA ASP A 167 1.97 30.61 -2.25
C ASP A 167 2.75 29.95 -3.40
N THR A 168 3.69 29.08 -3.04
CA THR A 168 4.67 28.45 -3.93
C THR A 168 4.79 26.97 -3.59
N VAL A 169 4.95 26.11 -4.59
CA VAL A 169 4.99 24.65 -4.40
C VAL A 169 6.13 24.02 -5.18
N ILE A 170 6.97 23.27 -4.49
CA ILE A 170 8.00 22.41 -5.10
C ILE A 170 7.41 21.01 -5.16
N ILE A 171 7.25 20.45 -6.36
CA ILE A 171 6.79 19.07 -6.52
C ILE A 171 8.02 18.18 -6.70
N SER A 172 8.34 17.36 -5.71
CA SER A 172 9.51 16.48 -5.70
C SER A 172 9.09 15.02 -5.86
N VAL A 173 9.42 14.39 -6.98
CA VAL A 173 8.78 13.12 -7.38
C VAL A 173 9.77 12.00 -7.67
N GLY A 174 9.50 10.82 -7.12
CA GLY A 174 10.31 9.61 -7.28
C GLY A 174 9.57 8.45 -7.94
N ALA A 175 10.24 7.31 -8.02
CA ALA A 175 9.73 6.13 -8.74
C ALA A 175 8.42 5.58 -8.15
N GLY A 176 8.18 5.77 -6.84
CA GLY A 176 6.95 5.36 -6.17
C GLY A 176 5.68 6.04 -6.73
N PHE A 177 5.81 7.20 -7.37
CA PHE A 177 4.70 7.88 -8.03
C PHE A 177 4.29 7.19 -9.34
N SER A 178 5.27 6.85 -10.19
CA SER A 178 5.03 6.03 -11.39
C SER A 178 4.58 4.60 -11.02
N ALA A 179 5.14 4.03 -9.96
CA ALA A 179 4.76 2.71 -9.44
C ALA A 179 3.32 2.66 -8.92
N ALA A 180 2.84 3.71 -8.26
CA ALA A 180 1.44 3.80 -7.84
C ALA A 180 0.47 3.76 -9.03
N ASP A 181 0.83 4.34 -10.19
CA ASP A 181 0.09 4.20 -11.45
C ASP A 181 0.38 2.89 -12.23
N GLY A 182 1.14 1.97 -11.63
CA GLY A 182 1.39 0.61 -12.12
C GLY A 182 2.71 0.43 -12.87
N LEU A 183 3.48 1.50 -13.09
CA LEU A 183 4.82 1.43 -13.68
C LEU A 183 5.86 1.20 -12.57
N ASP A 184 5.72 0.05 -11.89
CA ASP A 184 6.59 -0.35 -10.79
C ASP A 184 7.83 -1.08 -11.31
N TYR A 185 8.99 -0.43 -11.14
CA TYR A 185 10.27 -0.98 -11.60
C TYR A 185 10.74 -2.21 -10.83
N THR A 186 10.17 -2.48 -9.65
CA THR A 186 10.47 -3.65 -8.81
C THR A 186 9.55 -4.84 -9.07
N SER A 187 8.46 -4.66 -9.82
CA SER A 187 7.45 -5.70 -10.01
C SER A 187 7.91 -6.81 -10.98
N ARG A 188 8.19 -8.00 -10.43
CA ARG A 188 8.39 -9.27 -11.17
C ARG A 188 7.22 -9.55 -12.14
N ALA A 189 5.98 -9.31 -11.70
CA ALA A 189 4.78 -9.51 -12.52
C ALA A 189 4.69 -8.53 -13.71
N LEU A 190 5.07 -7.27 -13.50
CA LEU A 190 5.16 -6.29 -14.59
C LEU A 190 6.24 -6.69 -15.59
N PHE A 191 7.43 -7.04 -15.08
CA PHE A 191 8.54 -7.43 -15.92
C PHE A 191 8.19 -8.64 -16.80
N LYS A 192 7.64 -9.71 -16.20
CA LYS A 192 7.18 -10.90 -16.93
C LYS A 192 6.16 -10.62 -18.04
N LYS A 193 5.34 -9.58 -17.89
CA LYS A 193 4.36 -9.17 -18.90
C LYS A 193 5.01 -8.49 -20.12
N TYR A 194 6.09 -7.72 -19.94
CA TYR A 194 6.69 -6.89 -20.99
C TYR A 194 8.08 -7.36 -21.47
N PHE A 195 8.77 -8.19 -20.70
CA PHE A 195 10.14 -8.66 -20.92
C PHE A 195 10.31 -10.20 -20.73
N PRO A 196 9.34 -11.06 -21.14
CA PRO A 196 9.40 -12.50 -20.87
C PRO A 196 10.69 -13.17 -21.36
N SER A 197 11.28 -12.73 -22.48
CA SER A 197 12.50 -13.34 -23.04
C SER A 197 13.78 -13.01 -22.26
N PHE A 198 13.73 -12.05 -21.33
CA PHE A 198 14.88 -11.68 -20.50
C PHE A 198 14.91 -12.43 -19.16
N ILE A 199 13.81 -13.12 -18.78
CA ILE A 199 13.76 -13.96 -17.57
C ILE A 199 14.75 -15.12 -17.67
N ASP A 200 14.82 -15.77 -18.83
CA ASP A 200 15.76 -16.86 -19.11
C ASP A 200 17.23 -16.41 -19.07
N MET A 201 17.48 -15.09 -19.01
CA MET A 201 18.81 -14.48 -18.86
C MET A 201 19.13 -14.10 -17.40
N GLY A 202 18.25 -14.43 -16.44
CA GLY A 202 18.40 -14.08 -15.02
C GLY A 202 17.92 -12.68 -14.65
N LEU A 203 17.21 -11.97 -15.55
CA LEU A 203 16.69 -10.64 -15.28
C LEU A 203 15.20 -10.71 -14.94
N GLU A 204 14.82 -10.31 -13.72
CA GLU A 204 13.44 -10.48 -13.21
C GLU A 204 12.66 -9.18 -13.02
N THR A 205 13.33 -8.01 -13.00
CA THR A 205 12.71 -6.70 -12.73
C THR A 205 13.31 -5.61 -13.62
N LEU A 206 12.59 -4.49 -13.80
CA LEU A 206 13.12 -3.35 -14.55
C LEU A 206 14.29 -2.69 -13.80
N TYR A 207 14.23 -2.68 -12.46
CA TYR A 207 15.29 -2.16 -11.62
C TYR A 207 16.56 -3.02 -11.70
N GLY A 208 16.42 -4.35 -11.77
CA GLY A 208 17.53 -5.29 -11.93
C GLY A 208 18.33 -5.11 -13.22
N ALA A 209 17.81 -4.37 -14.21
CA ALA A 209 18.55 -4.07 -15.44
C ALA A 209 19.64 -3.01 -15.24
N ILE A 210 19.64 -2.31 -14.09
CA ILE A 210 20.67 -1.34 -13.71
C ILE A 210 21.93 -2.12 -13.31
N GLY A 211 22.99 -2.01 -14.12
CA GLY A 211 24.23 -2.76 -13.92
C GLY A 211 24.21 -4.18 -14.48
N PHE A 212 23.12 -4.62 -15.12
CA PHE A 212 23.03 -5.94 -15.72
C PHE A 212 23.96 -6.11 -16.93
N GLU A 213 24.70 -7.21 -16.95
CA GLU A 213 25.62 -7.54 -18.04
C GLU A 213 24.91 -8.33 -19.16
N PHE A 214 24.45 -7.59 -20.17
CA PHE A 214 23.89 -8.20 -21.37
C PHE A 214 24.98 -8.94 -22.17
N PRO A 215 24.75 -10.19 -22.65
CA PRO A 215 25.74 -10.95 -23.41
C PRO A 215 26.15 -10.31 -24.75
N SER A 216 25.35 -9.38 -25.27
CA SER A 216 25.61 -8.64 -26.51
C SER A 216 25.06 -7.20 -26.46
N GLU A 217 25.57 -6.32 -27.33
CA GLU A 217 25.00 -4.98 -27.49
C GLU A 217 23.60 -5.06 -28.11
N GLU A 218 23.35 -6.04 -28.98
CA GLU A 218 22.08 -6.35 -29.62
C GLU A 218 20.99 -6.68 -28.59
N GLU A 219 21.29 -7.52 -27.58
CA GLU A 219 20.36 -7.82 -26.48
C GLU A 219 20.16 -6.62 -25.56
N LYS A 220 21.21 -5.87 -25.22
CA LYS A 220 21.10 -4.63 -24.43
C LYS A 220 20.20 -3.59 -25.10
N TRP A 221 20.38 -3.37 -26.39
CA TRP A 221 19.57 -2.41 -27.14
C TRP A 221 18.17 -2.93 -27.44
N ALA A 222 17.98 -4.24 -27.59
CA ALA A 222 16.65 -4.83 -27.63
C ALA A 222 15.90 -4.61 -26.32
N TYR A 223 16.56 -4.75 -25.16
CA TYR A 223 15.99 -4.40 -23.87
C TYR A 223 15.62 -2.91 -23.79
N TYR A 224 16.55 -2.00 -24.10
CA TYR A 224 16.26 -0.55 -24.04
C TYR A 224 15.14 -0.13 -24.99
N PHE A 225 15.12 -0.61 -26.24
CA PHE A 225 14.05 -0.32 -27.19
C PHE A 225 12.71 -0.98 -26.79
N THR A 226 12.73 -2.15 -26.14
CA THR A 226 11.52 -2.74 -25.54
C THR A 226 10.98 -1.88 -24.39
N ASN A 227 11.85 -1.35 -23.54
CA ASN A 227 11.48 -0.43 -22.47
C ASN A 227 10.88 0.88 -23.03
N ILE A 228 11.54 1.49 -24.03
CA ILE A 228 11.03 2.66 -24.75
C ILE A 228 9.64 2.36 -25.37
N ARG A 229 9.47 1.20 -26.00
CA ARG A 229 8.18 0.76 -26.55
C ARG A 229 7.10 0.63 -25.46
N MET A 230 7.42 -0.01 -24.34
CA MET A 230 6.53 -0.16 -23.18
C MET A 230 6.07 1.22 -22.69
N MET A 231 7.00 2.12 -22.37
CA MET A 231 6.69 3.46 -21.88
C MET A 231 5.85 4.28 -22.88
N ARG A 232 6.18 4.22 -24.18
CA ARG A 232 5.41 4.89 -25.25
C ARG A 232 4.00 4.32 -25.44
N SER A 233 3.77 3.05 -25.07
CA SER A 233 2.46 2.40 -25.12
C SER A 233 1.63 2.57 -23.85
N TRP A 234 2.19 3.21 -22.82
CA TRP A 234 1.57 3.30 -21.50
C TRP A 234 0.53 4.42 -21.46
N SER A 235 -0.74 4.04 -21.33
CA SER A 235 -1.88 4.84 -21.80
C SER A 235 -2.71 5.50 -20.70
N HIS A 236 -2.40 5.27 -19.42
CA HIS A 236 -3.19 5.75 -18.28
C HIS A 236 -2.27 6.32 -17.20
N TRP A 237 -2.49 7.57 -16.80
CA TRP A 237 -1.71 8.26 -15.77
C TRP A 237 -2.57 9.02 -14.73
N PRO A 238 -3.54 8.37 -14.05
CA PRO A 238 -4.48 9.06 -13.15
C PRO A 238 -3.83 9.98 -12.10
N LEU A 239 -2.66 9.64 -11.58
CA LEU A 239 -1.95 10.48 -10.62
C LEU A 239 -1.30 11.70 -11.26
N TYR A 240 -0.72 11.55 -12.45
CA TYR A 240 -0.20 12.69 -13.21
C TYR A 240 -1.34 13.62 -13.63
N ASP A 241 -2.44 13.09 -14.17
CA ASP A 241 -3.63 13.87 -14.53
C ASP A 241 -4.19 14.66 -13.34
N CYS A 242 -4.31 13.99 -12.18
CA CYS A 242 -4.72 14.59 -10.90
C CYS A 242 -3.83 15.76 -10.49
N LEU A 243 -2.52 15.53 -10.45
CA LEU A 243 -1.51 16.52 -10.06
C LEU A 243 -1.43 17.69 -11.06
N MET A 244 -1.42 17.41 -12.36
CA MET A 244 -1.36 18.44 -13.42
C MET A 244 -2.63 19.31 -13.41
N SER A 245 -3.80 18.70 -13.21
CA SER A 245 -5.08 19.41 -13.10
C SER A 245 -5.11 20.31 -11.86
N TRP A 246 -4.57 19.85 -10.73
CA TRP A 246 -4.43 20.68 -9.53
C TRP A 246 -3.47 21.84 -9.75
N LEU A 247 -2.26 21.60 -10.26
CA LEU A 247 -1.27 22.66 -10.52
C LEU A 247 -1.87 23.75 -11.42
N LYS A 248 -2.49 23.36 -12.54
CA LYS A 248 -3.14 24.27 -13.51
C LYS A 248 -4.30 25.07 -12.91
N SER A 249 -5.04 24.52 -11.95
CA SER A 249 -6.19 25.20 -11.32
C SER A 249 -5.86 25.95 -10.02
N SER A 250 -4.74 25.62 -9.36
CA SER A 250 -4.35 26.20 -8.07
C SER A 250 -3.87 27.65 -8.14
N GLY A 251 -3.35 28.07 -9.31
CA GLY A 251 -2.69 29.37 -9.49
C GLY A 251 -1.40 29.56 -8.69
N LYS A 252 -0.89 28.51 -8.03
CA LYS A 252 0.33 28.56 -7.22
C LYS A 252 1.56 28.58 -8.11
N ASP A 253 2.61 29.29 -7.70
CA ASP A 253 3.87 29.27 -8.44
C ASP A 253 4.58 27.94 -8.17
N ALA A 254 4.86 27.17 -9.23
CA ALA A 254 5.30 25.78 -9.08
C ALA A 254 6.49 25.43 -9.98
N HIS A 255 7.32 24.52 -9.45
CA HIS A 255 8.43 23.88 -10.14
C HIS A 255 8.46 22.39 -9.81
N ILE A 256 8.69 21.54 -10.80
CA ILE A 256 8.77 20.09 -10.63
C ILE A 256 10.23 19.65 -10.70
N ARG A 257 10.66 18.86 -9.73
CA ARG A 257 11.95 18.18 -9.72
C ARG A 257 11.71 16.68 -9.57
N THR A 258 12.25 15.86 -10.45
CA THR A 258 12.04 14.40 -10.39
C THR A 258 13.34 13.62 -10.61
N SER A 259 13.47 12.52 -9.88
CA SER A 259 14.52 11.52 -10.11
C SER A 259 14.19 10.58 -11.27
N ASN A 260 12.98 10.62 -11.81
CA ASN A 260 12.51 9.68 -12.82
C ASN A 260 12.99 10.11 -14.21
N ALA A 261 13.53 9.16 -14.98
CA ALA A 261 13.98 9.38 -16.35
C ALA A 261 12.88 9.09 -17.40
N ASP A 262 11.67 8.73 -16.95
CA ASP A 262 10.52 8.28 -17.75
C ASP A 262 9.90 9.37 -18.66
N GLY A 263 10.15 10.65 -18.36
CA GLY A 263 9.65 11.80 -19.15
C GLY A 263 8.17 12.11 -18.94
N LEU A 264 7.50 11.47 -17.99
CA LEU A 264 6.03 11.48 -17.90
C LEU A 264 5.41 12.85 -17.60
N PHE A 265 6.15 13.76 -16.95
CA PHE A 265 5.70 15.14 -16.78
C PHE A 265 5.55 15.88 -18.12
N LEU A 266 6.48 15.68 -19.06
CA LEU A 266 6.38 16.29 -20.40
C LEU A 266 5.26 15.64 -21.20
N THR A 267 5.13 14.31 -21.14
CA THR A 267 4.04 13.55 -21.79
C THR A 267 2.66 14.01 -21.31
N ASN A 268 2.51 14.35 -20.02
CA ASN A 268 1.27 14.87 -19.43
C ASN A 268 1.16 16.42 -19.50
N GLY A 269 1.98 17.07 -20.33
CA GLY A 269 1.86 18.49 -20.67
C GLY A 269 2.22 19.45 -19.55
N TRP A 270 3.35 19.20 -18.87
CA TRP A 270 4.05 20.15 -18.01
C TRP A 270 5.11 20.96 -18.80
N GLU A 271 5.41 22.17 -18.33
CA GLU A 271 6.39 23.09 -18.93
C GLU A 271 7.84 22.64 -18.65
N GLU A 272 8.67 22.53 -19.69
CA GLU A 272 10.08 22.17 -19.55
C GLU A 272 10.92 23.25 -18.83
N GLU A 273 10.49 24.51 -18.93
CA GLU A 273 11.06 25.63 -18.20
C GLU A 273 10.92 25.44 -16.68
N ARG A 274 9.87 24.74 -16.24
CA ARG A 274 9.52 24.44 -14.84
C ARG A 274 9.82 23.00 -14.44
N LEU A 275 10.70 22.31 -15.19
CA LEU A 275 11.08 20.91 -14.93
C LEU A 275 12.58 20.76 -14.74
N SER A 276 12.95 20.00 -13.71
CA SER A 276 14.31 19.61 -13.37
C SER A 276 14.42 18.09 -13.26
N THR A 277 15.32 17.48 -14.04
CA THR A 277 15.54 16.03 -14.15
C THR A 277 17.01 15.68 -13.88
N PRO A 278 17.49 15.80 -12.61
CA PRO A 278 18.90 15.61 -12.23
C PRO A 278 19.49 14.23 -12.53
N GLN A 279 18.65 13.21 -12.75
CA GLN A 279 19.07 11.84 -13.09
C GLN A 279 19.10 11.56 -14.60
N GLY A 280 18.74 12.56 -15.43
CA GLY A 280 18.67 12.42 -16.88
C GLY A 280 17.30 11.94 -17.38
N ARG A 281 17.24 11.48 -18.64
CA ARG A 281 16.00 11.10 -19.34
C ARG A 281 16.26 10.00 -20.38
N TYR A 282 15.30 9.09 -20.56
CA TYR A 282 15.39 8.05 -21.60
C TYR A 282 15.14 8.58 -23.03
N SER A 283 14.57 9.78 -23.18
CA SER A 283 14.38 10.45 -24.48
C SER A 283 15.66 11.00 -25.08
N VAL A 284 16.79 10.93 -24.36
CA VAL A 284 18.11 11.35 -24.83
C VAL A 284 19.06 10.16 -24.74
N LEU A 285 19.93 10.01 -25.72
CA LEU A 285 21.08 9.11 -25.71
C LEU A 285 22.37 9.90 -25.53
N GLN A 286 23.38 9.29 -24.91
CA GLN A 286 24.71 9.86 -24.70
C GLN A 286 25.82 8.96 -25.24
N CYS A 287 26.94 9.55 -25.68
CA CYS A 287 28.16 8.82 -26.00
C CYS A 287 28.92 8.44 -24.72
N LEU A 288 29.15 7.15 -24.48
CA LEU A 288 29.88 6.67 -23.30
C LEU A 288 31.36 7.08 -23.28
N ALA A 289 31.94 7.36 -24.46
CA ALA A 289 33.30 7.90 -24.56
C ALA A 289 33.39 9.40 -24.27
N THR A 290 32.26 10.09 -24.01
CA THR A 290 32.17 11.55 -23.75
C THR A 290 32.96 12.43 -24.73
N CYS A 291 33.09 11.97 -25.99
CA CYS A 291 34.07 12.50 -26.95
C CYS A 291 33.91 14.00 -27.28
N ARG A 292 32.70 14.54 -27.07
CA ARG A 292 32.37 15.97 -27.10
C ARG A 292 31.23 16.22 -26.10
N SER A 293 31.16 17.44 -25.55
CA SER A 293 30.07 17.85 -24.64
C SER A 293 28.68 17.81 -25.30
N ASP A 294 28.60 17.97 -26.62
CA ASP A 294 27.38 17.91 -27.44
C ASP A 294 27.13 16.52 -28.05
N SER A 295 27.84 15.46 -27.63
CA SER A 295 27.58 14.08 -28.08
C SER A 295 26.38 13.45 -27.36
N VAL A 296 25.24 14.11 -27.51
CA VAL A 296 23.91 13.77 -26.98
C VAL A 296 22.89 13.89 -28.09
N PHE A 297 21.94 12.96 -28.15
CA PHE A 297 21.05 12.80 -29.31
C PHE A 297 19.64 12.41 -28.87
N ASP A 298 18.61 12.80 -29.62
CA ASP A 298 17.25 12.30 -29.38
C ASP A 298 17.22 10.77 -29.58
N THR A 299 16.59 10.05 -28.67
CA THR A 299 16.40 8.60 -28.73
C THR A 299 15.45 8.18 -29.85
N LEU A 300 14.46 9.02 -30.21
CA LEU A 300 13.35 8.61 -31.07
C LEU A 300 13.81 8.15 -32.48
N PRO A 301 14.69 8.85 -33.22
CA PRO A 301 15.14 8.40 -34.54
C PRO A 301 15.87 7.06 -34.52
N PHE A 302 16.61 6.75 -33.45
CA PHE A 302 17.30 5.46 -33.29
C PHE A 302 16.29 4.34 -32.99
N TYR A 303 15.31 4.60 -32.14
CA TYR A 303 14.23 3.67 -31.85
C TYR A 303 13.41 3.35 -33.12
N GLU A 304 13.00 4.37 -33.90
CA GLU A 304 12.23 4.18 -35.12
C GLU A 304 13.01 3.41 -36.20
N ALA A 305 14.32 3.66 -36.33
CA ALA A 305 15.19 2.91 -37.24
C ALA A 305 15.41 1.44 -36.82
N ALA A 306 15.34 1.15 -35.52
CA ALA A 306 15.50 -0.19 -34.95
C ALA A 306 14.16 -0.97 -34.86
N GLN A 307 13.02 -0.28 -34.77
CA GLN A 307 11.71 -0.88 -34.52
C GLN A 307 11.33 -2.01 -35.50
N PRO A 308 11.59 -1.93 -36.83
CA PRO A 308 11.30 -3.03 -37.77
C PRO A 308 12.14 -4.30 -37.53
N PHE A 309 13.25 -4.17 -36.80
CA PHE A 309 14.23 -5.23 -36.54
C PHE A 309 14.17 -5.77 -35.10
N LEU A 310 13.33 -5.17 -34.25
CA LEU A 310 13.08 -5.63 -32.88
C LEU A 310 12.01 -6.74 -32.90
N ASP A 311 12.44 -7.99 -32.86
CA ASP A 311 11.54 -9.13 -32.93
C ASP A 311 10.64 -9.19 -31.67
N ALA A 312 9.32 -9.17 -31.89
CA ALA A 312 8.36 -9.02 -30.80
C ALA A 312 8.15 -10.29 -29.94
N LYS A 313 8.68 -11.45 -30.37
CA LYS A 313 8.49 -12.74 -29.68
C LYS A 313 9.73 -13.18 -28.90
N THR A 314 10.91 -12.94 -29.46
CA THR A 314 12.22 -13.27 -28.90
C THR A 314 12.88 -12.08 -28.21
N GLN A 315 12.35 -10.87 -28.41
CA GLN A 315 12.85 -9.61 -27.88
C GLN A 315 14.33 -9.37 -28.17
N ARG A 316 14.78 -9.79 -29.37
CA ARG A 316 16.13 -9.59 -29.90
C ARG A 316 16.12 -8.53 -31.01
N LEU A 317 17.21 -7.78 -31.12
CA LEU A 317 17.46 -6.88 -32.23
C LEU A 317 18.15 -7.68 -33.35
N THR A 318 17.47 -7.89 -34.47
CA THR A 318 17.89 -8.84 -35.52
C THR A 318 18.89 -8.27 -36.53
N ASP A 319 19.04 -6.95 -36.58
CA ASP A 319 20.03 -6.25 -37.42
C ASP A 319 21.04 -5.51 -36.53
N PRO A 320 22.28 -6.03 -36.39
CA PRO A 320 23.36 -5.38 -35.64
C PRO A 320 23.69 -3.95 -36.09
N SER A 321 23.36 -3.56 -37.34
CA SER A 321 23.55 -2.17 -37.81
C SER A 321 22.63 -1.17 -37.11
N LYS A 322 21.60 -1.64 -36.40
CA LYS A 322 20.67 -0.80 -35.64
C LYS A 322 21.09 -0.56 -34.19
N VAL A 323 22.19 -1.16 -33.73
CA VAL A 323 22.84 -0.82 -32.46
C VAL A 323 23.34 0.65 -32.53
N PRO A 324 22.80 1.58 -31.71
CA PRO A 324 23.22 2.98 -31.73
C PRO A 324 24.71 3.18 -31.46
N ARG A 325 25.35 3.92 -32.36
CA ARG A 325 26.75 4.35 -32.28
C ARG A 325 26.82 5.86 -32.42
N CYS A 326 27.73 6.49 -31.68
CA CYS A 326 27.83 7.94 -31.64
C CYS A 326 28.12 8.51 -33.02
N PRO A 327 27.25 9.36 -33.61
CA PRO A 327 27.48 9.99 -34.90
C PRO A 327 28.81 10.77 -35.01
N ASN A 328 29.36 11.22 -33.88
CA ASN A 328 30.60 12.00 -33.83
C ASN A 328 31.88 11.15 -33.81
N CYS A 329 31.85 9.90 -33.33
CA CYS A 329 33.07 9.09 -33.13
C CYS A 329 32.92 7.57 -33.35
N GLY A 330 31.73 7.06 -33.66
CA GLY A 330 31.44 5.62 -33.80
C GLY A 330 31.41 4.81 -32.49
N GLY A 331 31.73 5.44 -31.35
CA GLY A 331 31.77 4.82 -30.03
C GLY A 331 30.41 4.39 -29.49
N LYS A 332 30.41 3.55 -28.44
CA LYS A 332 29.19 3.05 -27.79
C LYS A 332 28.33 4.18 -27.22
N MET A 333 27.03 3.97 -27.24
CA MET A 333 26.03 4.86 -26.64
C MET A 333 25.25 4.15 -25.52
N MET A 334 24.51 4.93 -24.73
CA MET A 334 23.56 4.47 -23.73
C MET A 334 22.44 5.52 -23.59
N LEU A 335 21.33 5.17 -22.93
CA LEU A 335 20.34 6.15 -22.45
C LEU A 335 21.05 7.23 -21.59
N CYS A 336 20.60 8.48 -21.69
CA CYS A 336 21.20 9.63 -21.03
C CYS A 336 20.74 9.74 -19.57
N VAL A 337 21.14 8.77 -18.77
CA VAL A 337 20.88 8.66 -17.33
C VAL A 337 22.17 8.68 -16.52
N ARG A 338 22.10 9.12 -15.27
CA ARG A 338 23.26 9.20 -14.37
C ARG A 338 23.66 7.82 -13.86
N GLY A 339 24.91 7.42 -14.11
CA GLY A 339 25.49 6.20 -13.52
C GLY A 339 27.01 6.21 -13.31
N GLY A 340 27.72 7.24 -13.80
CA GLY A 340 29.15 7.38 -13.57
C GLY A 340 29.73 8.64 -14.21
N ASN A 341 31.05 8.69 -14.30
CA ASN A 341 31.84 9.75 -14.95
C ASN A 341 31.64 9.85 -16.48
N TRP A 342 30.89 8.92 -17.07
CA TRP A 342 30.39 8.97 -18.46
C TRP A 342 29.04 9.72 -18.61
N PHE A 343 28.40 10.14 -17.52
CA PHE A 343 27.14 10.90 -17.58
C PHE A 343 27.35 12.31 -18.14
N ASN A 344 26.67 12.61 -19.25
CA ASN A 344 26.65 13.93 -19.84
C ASN A 344 25.46 14.75 -19.29
N ASP A 345 25.77 15.77 -18.48
CA ASP A 345 24.78 16.66 -17.86
C ASP A 345 24.35 17.84 -18.74
N GLN A 346 25.04 18.07 -19.88
CA GLN A 346 24.83 19.19 -20.77
C GLN A 346 23.38 19.34 -21.28
N PRO A 347 22.59 18.28 -21.58
CA PRO A 347 21.17 18.42 -21.93
C PRO A 347 20.29 19.01 -20.83
N PHE A 348 20.68 18.85 -19.56
CA PHE A 348 19.84 19.17 -18.39
C PHE A 348 20.31 20.44 -17.66
N LYS A 349 21.48 20.96 -18.03
CA LYS A 349 22.19 22.08 -17.39
C LYS A 349 21.35 23.35 -17.23
N ASP A 350 20.55 23.70 -18.24
CA ASP A 350 19.69 24.88 -18.19
C ASP A 350 18.48 24.67 -17.27
N GLY A 351 17.93 23.46 -17.22
CA GLY A 351 16.91 23.07 -16.24
C GLY A 351 17.45 23.14 -14.81
N GLU A 352 18.64 22.61 -14.57
CA GLU A 352 19.31 22.71 -13.26
C GLU A 352 19.74 24.15 -12.90
N ALA A 353 19.98 25.02 -13.88
CA ALA A 353 20.17 26.46 -13.65
C ALA A 353 18.87 27.15 -13.23
N ARG A 354 17.75 26.87 -13.92
CA ARG A 354 16.42 27.38 -13.56
C ARG A 354 15.98 26.89 -12.18
N TRP A 355 16.20 25.60 -11.86
CA TRP A 355 15.95 25.04 -10.54
C TRP A 355 16.78 25.72 -9.44
N ARG A 356 18.09 25.90 -9.62
CA ARG A 356 18.94 26.60 -8.65
C ARG A 356 18.46 28.03 -8.40
N LYS A 357 18.06 28.75 -9.45
CA LYS A 357 17.46 30.08 -9.33
C LYS A 357 16.14 30.03 -8.54
N PHE A 358 15.22 29.13 -8.90
CA PHE A 358 13.94 28.97 -8.21
C PHE A 358 14.11 28.66 -6.72
N LYS A 359 15.04 27.73 -6.38
CA LYS A 359 15.37 27.40 -4.99
C LYS A 359 15.94 28.60 -4.22
N HIS A 360 16.79 29.40 -4.85
CA HIS A 360 17.30 30.63 -4.25
C HIS A 360 16.18 31.66 -4.02
N ASP A 361 15.33 31.88 -5.03
CA ASP A 361 14.20 32.79 -4.96
C ASP A 361 13.22 32.41 -3.82
N VAL A 362 12.95 31.12 -3.61
CA VAL A 362 12.14 30.59 -2.49
C VAL A 362 12.67 31.00 -1.12
N LEU A 363 14.00 31.02 -0.93
CA LEU A 363 14.61 31.39 0.34
C LEU A 363 14.59 32.90 0.58
N GLN A 364 14.82 33.70 -0.48
CA GLN A 364 14.86 35.17 -0.41
C GLN A 364 13.46 35.80 -0.31
N GLN A 365 12.44 35.21 -0.93
CA GLN A 365 11.08 35.76 -0.92
C GLN A 365 10.35 35.45 0.39
N ALA A 366 9.60 36.43 0.91
CA ALA A 366 8.72 36.26 2.08
C ALA A 366 7.39 35.56 1.72
N ARG A 367 7.47 34.40 1.05
CA ARG A 367 6.34 33.57 0.63
C ARG A 367 6.33 32.25 1.38
N ASN A 368 5.14 31.67 1.58
CA ASN A 368 4.99 30.33 2.13
C ASN A 368 5.20 29.30 1.02
N THR A 369 6.16 28.40 1.22
CA THR A 369 6.49 27.36 0.24
C THR A 369 6.23 25.99 0.84
N VAL A 370 5.58 25.11 0.07
CA VAL A 370 5.49 23.69 0.43
C VAL A 370 6.27 22.85 -0.57
N VAL A 371 7.18 22.04 -0.06
CA VAL A 371 7.73 20.90 -0.78
C VAL A 371 6.72 19.75 -0.64
N LEU A 372 6.07 19.39 -1.74
CA LEU A 372 5.23 18.20 -1.83
C LEU A 372 6.07 17.08 -2.44
N GLU A 373 6.54 16.18 -1.58
CA GLU A 373 7.40 15.06 -1.95
C GLU A 373 6.56 13.76 -2.10
N LEU A 374 6.58 13.16 -3.29
CA LEU A 374 5.68 12.05 -3.66
C LEU A 374 6.48 10.83 -4.13
N GLY A 375 6.37 9.72 -3.40
CA GLY A 375 6.94 8.43 -3.81
C GLY A 375 8.46 8.40 -3.94
N VAL A 376 9.17 9.22 -3.15
CA VAL A 376 10.64 9.31 -3.16
C VAL A 376 11.22 8.34 -2.13
N GLY A 377 11.80 7.23 -2.62
CA GLY A 377 12.49 6.23 -1.78
C GLY A 377 13.91 6.61 -1.35
N MET A 378 14.60 5.65 -0.72
CA MET A 378 15.93 5.83 -0.12
C MET A 378 17.10 5.38 -1.02
N ASN A 379 16.87 5.07 -2.30
CA ASN A 379 17.93 4.60 -3.21
C ASN A 379 18.90 5.73 -3.61
N THR A 380 18.41 6.97 -3.75
CA THR A 380 19.24 8.14 -4.10
C THR A 380 18.81 9.41 -3.32
N PRO A 381 18.83 9.39 -1.97
CA PRO A 381 18.22 10.43 -1.14
C PRO A 381 18.88 11.81 -1.31
N GLY A 382 20.17 11.85 -1.63
CA GLY A 382 20.90 13.10 -1.93
C GLY A 382 20.46 13.83 -3.21
N VAL A 383 19.60 13.24 -4.05
CA VAL A 383 19.09 13.87 -5.28
C VAL A 383 17.85 14.74 -5.01
N LEU A 384 17.01 14.30 -4.06
CA LEU A 384 15.72 14.89 -3.71
C LEU A 384 15.55 15.07 -2.19
N ARG A 385 15.52 13.98 -1.42
CA ARG A 385 15.15 13.98 0.02
C ARG A 385 15.98 14.93 0.87
N TRP A 386 17.30 14.77 0.89
CA TRP A 386 18.17 15.61 1.71
C TRP A 386 18.17 17.09 1.23
N PRO A 387 18.29 17.40 -0.07
CA PRO A 387 18.13 18.78 -0.56
C PRO A 387 16.79 19.44 -0.21
N ASN A 388 15.70 18.67 -0.14
CA ASN A 388 14.39 19.17 0.27
C ASN A 388 14.34 19.46 1.78
N GLU A 389 14.89 18.56 2.60
CA GLU A 389 14.95 18.72 4.05
C GLU A 389 15.85 19.90 4.45
N ASP A 390 16.97 20.10 3.76
CA ASP A 390 17.86 21.25 3.96
C ASP A 390 17.17 22.56 3.57
N LEU A 391 16.38 22.57 2.49
CA LEU A 391 15.57 23.74 2.12
C LEU A 391 14.52 24.11 3.19
N VAL A 392 13.96 23.11 3.88
CA VAL A 392 13.03 23.31 5.00
C VAL A 392 13.75 23.86 6.23
N ARG A 393 14.97 23.38 6.52
CA ARG A 393 15.83 23.91 7.59
C ARG A 393 16.24 25.36 7.33
N GLU A 394 16.71 25.67 6.12
CA GLU A 394 17.08 27.02 5.67
C GLU A 394 15.86 27.97 5.61
N GLY A 395 14.68 27.43 5.30
CA GLY A 395 13.44 28.20 5.13
C GLY A 395 12.82 28.79 6.41
N ALA A 396 13.42 28.56 7.58
CA ALA A 396 13.02 29.14 8.87
C ALA A 396 11.49 29.05 9.16
N GLY A 397 10.88 27.91 8.82
CA GLY A 397 9.45 27.64 9.02
C GLY A 397 8.48 28.20 7.96
N ARG A 398 8.96 29.01 7.01
CA ARG A 398 8.19 29.44 5.82
C ARG A 398 8.17 28.38 4.73
N VAL A 399 9.25 27.61 4.61
CA VAL A 399 9.31 26.40 3.81
C VAL A 399 8.86 25.22 4.68
N LYS A 400 7.95 24.40 4.16
CA LYS A 400 7.42 23.20 4.84
C LYS A 400 7.48 21.98 3.94
N LEU A 401 7.49 20.79 4.51
CA LEU A 401 7.52 19.51 3.82
C LEU A 401 6.22 18.73 4.04
N VAL A 402 5.59 18.30 2.95
CA VAL A 402 4.57 17.25 2.94
C VAL A 402 5.16 16.08 2.18
N ARG A 403 5.40 14.95 2.85
CA ARG A 403 5.99 13.75 2.25
C ARG A 403 4.96 12.63 2.23
N VAL A 404 4.73 12.03 1.06
CA VAL A 404 3.70 11.02 0.83
C VAL A 404 4.32 9.77 0.20
N GLY A 405 4.08 8.60 0.80
CA GLY A 405 4.61 7.33 0.34
C GLY A 405 4.19 6.14 1.21
N LEU A 406 4.78 4.98 0.98
CA LEU A 406 4.57 3.76 1.77
C LEU A 406 5.76 3.50 2.70
N GLY A 407 5.50 3.12 3.96
CA GLY A 407 6.54 2.76 4.93
C GLY A 407 7.63 3.83 5.08
N PRO A 408 8.92 3.44 5.10
CA PRO A 408 10.05 4.36 5.23
C PRO A 408 10.10 5.50 4.19
N SER A 409 9.45 5.35 3.03
CA SER A 409 9.42 6.44 2.03
C SER A 409 8.55 7.62 2.47
N ALA A 410 7.56 7.44 3.34
CA ALA A 410 6.77 8.54 3.91
C ALA A 410 7.52 9.32 5.02
N ALA A 411 8.46 8.68 5.70
CA ALA A 411 9.10 9.20 6.90
C ALA A 411 9.78 10.57 6.69
N VAL A 412 9.52 11.51 7.59
CA VAL A 412 10.17 12.84 7.66
C VAL A 412 11.15 12.91 8.83
N PRO A 413 12.16 13.80 8.83
CA PRO A 413 13.02 14.00 9.98
C PRO A 413 12.21 14.42 11.22
N GLY A 414 12.42 13.72 12.34
CA GLY A 414 11.67 13.95 13.57
C GLY A 414 11.80 15.38 14.12
N ASP A 415 12.95 16.03 13.90
CA ASP A 415 13.16 17.42 14.31
C ASP A 415 12.28 18.41 13.52
N LEU A 416 12.04 18.15 12.23
CA LEU A 416 11.18 18.96 11.38
C LEU A 416 9.70 18.71 11.68
N GLN A 417 9.34 17.47 12.02
CA GLN A 417 7.98 17.11 12.46
C GLN A 417 7.64 17.74 13.81
N ALA A 418 8.56 17.67 14.79
CA ALA A 418 8.40 18.29 16.11
C ALA A 418 8.27 19.82 16.04
N LYS A 419 8.91 20.46 15.05
CA LYS A 419 8.77 21.91 14.76
C LYS A 419 7.47 22.26 14.00
N GLY A 420 6.67 21.27 13.60
CA GLY A 420 5.45 21.49 12.80
C GLY A 420 5.70 21.96 11.36
N VAL A 421 6.92 21.77 10.85
CA VAL A 421 7.33 22.18 9.48
C VAL A 421 7.46 21.00 8.52
N ALA A 422 7.30 19.77 8.98
CA ALA A 422 7.19 18.58 8.13
C ALA A 422 6.02 17.67 8.56
N VAL A 423 5.37 17.04 7.58
CA VAL A 423 4.29 16.07 7.76
C VAL A 423 4.58 14.82 6.94
N SER A 424 4.59 13.67 7.61
CA SER A 424 4.53 12.34 6.97
C SER A 424 3.07 12.00 6.68
N VAL A 425 2.78 11.59 5.45
CA VAL A 425 1.51 10.99 5.04
C VAL A 425 1.82 9.60 4.51
N GLU A 426 1.76 8.60 5.39
CA GLU A 426 1.94 7.21 5.01
C GLU A 426 0.66 6.65 4.39
N GLY A 427 0.74 6.14 3.15
CA GLY A 427 -0.39 5.55 2.44
C GLY A 427 -0.23 5.52 0.92
N ASP A 428 -1.16 4.85 0.25
CA ASP A 428 -1.21 4.79 -1.22
C ASP A 428 -1.45 6.20 -1.81
N LEU A 429 -0.55 6.62 -2.70
CA LEU A 429 -0.62 7.89 -3.42
C LEU A 429 -1.94 8.05 -4.20
N LYS A 430 -2.52 6.98 -4.75
CA LYS A 430 -3.83 7.00 -5.43
C LYS A 430 -4.99 7.41 -4.53
N LEU A 431 -4.86 7.19 -3.22
CA LEU A 431 -5.86 7.56 -2.23
C LEU A 431 -5.51 8.89 -1.54
N ALA A 432 -4.25 9.05 -1.14
CA ALA A 432 -3.80 10.22 -0.38
C ALA A 432 -3.74 11.49 -1.24
N LEU A 433 -3.22 11.42 -2.48
CA LEU A 433 -2.97 12.62 -3.28
C LEU A 433 -4.26 13.36 -3.68
N PRO A 434 -5.30 12.72 -4.26
CA PRO A 434 -6.54 13.43 -4.61
C PRO A 434 -7.23 14.11 -3.41
N TRP A 435 -7.00 13.58 -2.21
CA TRP A 435 -7.50 14.10 -0.94
C TRP A 435 -6.74 15.36 -0.51
N ILE A 436 -5.40 15.31 -0.39
CA ILE A 436 -4.60 16.47 0.06
C ILE A 436 -4.58 17.62 -0.96
N LEU A 437 -4.78 17.32 -2.26
CA LEU A 437 -4.93 18.34 -3.30
C LEU A 437 -6.35 18.94 -3.38
N GLY A 438 -7.35 18.34 -2.72
CA GLY A 438 -8.74 18.82 -2.76
C GLY A 438 -9.45 18.70 -4.11
N VAL A 439 -8.88 17.97 -5.09
CA VAL A 439 -9.45 17.83 -6.45
C VAL A 439 -10.60 16.83 -6.55
N ALA A 440 -10.87 16.07 -5.49
CA ALA A 440 -12.07 15.23 -5.41
C ALA A 440 -13.35 16.09 -5.43
N LYS A 441 -14.11 16.05 -6.53
CA LYS A 441 -15.43 16.71 -6.67
C LYS A 441 -16.47 16.11 -5.71
N TYR A 442 -16.43 16.49 -4.44
CA TYR A 442 -17.54 16.26 -3.51
C TYR A 442 -18.51 17.45 -3.51
N ARG A 443 -19.26 17.59 -4.60
CA ARG A 443 -20.62 18.11 -4.49
C ARG A 443 -21.46 17.03 -3.80
N ILE A 444 -22.04 17.37 -2.65
CA ILE A 444 -23.08 16.54 -2.05
C ILE A 444 -24.31 16.57 -2.98
N ALA A 445 -24.88 15.39 -3.26
CA ALA A 445 -25.93 15.09 -4.25
C ALA A 445 -25.45 15.11 -5.73
N SER A 446 -25.76 14.11 -6.56
CA SER A 446 -26.90 13.16 -6.56
C SER A 446 -26.51 11.69 -6.29
N HIS A 447 -27.03 11.03 -5.25
CA HIS A 447 -28.28 10.23 -5.29
C HIS A 447 -28.26 9.02 -6.27
N TRP A 448 -27.68 7.87 -5.86
CA TRP A 448 -28.47 6.70 -5.38
C TRP A 448 -27.69 5.35 -5.32
N HIS A 449 -26.65 5.12 -6.13
CA HIS A 449 -26.25 3.73 -6.46
C HIS A 449 -25.11 3.05 -5.66
N LEU A 450 -24.44 3.72 -4.72
CA LEU A 450 -23.42 3.08 -3.85
C LEU A 450 -23.33 3.67 -2.43
N LYS A 451 -24.35 4.43 -2.01
CA LYS A 451 -24.23 5.43 -0.95
C LYS A 451 -24.34 4.90 0.50
N PHE A 452 -24.30 3.59 0.73
CA PHE A 452 -24.58 3.00 2.05
C PHE A 452 -23.56 1.93 2.50
N ILE A 453 -22.89 1.22 1.56
CA ILE A 453 -21.59 0.56 1.86
C ILE A 453 -20.56 1.60 2.33
N LEU A 454 -20.73 2.86 1.90
CA LEU A 454 -19.90 4.02 2.22
C LEU A 454 -20.29 4.79 3.49
N GLN A 455 -21.17 4.29 4.38
CA GLN A 455 -21.63 5.07 5.55
C GLN A 455 -21.05 4.71 6.91
N ASN A 456 -20.07 3.79 7.02
CA ASN A 456 -19.01 3.80 8.06
C ASN A 456 -18.02 2.61 7.93
N ARG A 457 -16.72 2.90 8.14
CA ARG A 457 -15.57 1.98 8.32
C ARG A 457 -14.96 1.32 7.08
N CYS A 458 -13.67 1.02 7.23
CA CYS A 458 -12.75 0.38 6.28
C CYS A 458 -12.58 1.13 4.95
N VAL A 459 -11.54 1.98 4.90
CA VAL A 459 -11.01 2.54 3.64
C VAL A 459 -10.14 1.49 2.97
N TYR A 460 -10.77 0.45 2.43
CA TYR A 460 -10.13 -0.47 1.51
C TYR A 460 -10.30 0.07 0.09
N SER A 461 -9.24 0.04 -0.72
CA SER A 461 -9.39 0.24 -2.16
C SER A 461 -10.29 -0.86 -2.72
N GLN A 462 -11.01 -0.59 -3.82
CA GLN A 462 -11.85 -1.63 -4.44
C GLN A 462 -11.02 -2.90 -4.72
N THR A 463 -9.79 -2.74 -5.20
CA THR A 463 -8.83 -3.83 -5.40
C THR A 463 -8.47 -4.57 -4.12
N TYR A 464 -8.19 -3.87 -3.00
CA TYR A 464 -7.94 -4.54 -1.72
C TYR A 464 -9.17 -5.35 -1.28
N PHE A 465 -10.37 -4.76 -1.37
CA PHE A 465 -11.59 -5.42 -0.93
C PHE A 465 -11.96 -6.63 -1.80
N GLU A 466 -11.80 -6.52 -3.13
CA GLU A 466 -12.00 -7.62 -4.08
C GLU A 466 -10.96 -8.73 -3.93
N ASN A 467 -9.71 -8.41 -3.57
CA ASN A 467 -8.64 -9.39 -3.35
C ASN A 467 -8.76 -10.11 -2.00
N ASN A 468 -9.10 -9.40 -0.92
CA ASN A 468 -9.10 -9.94 0.45
C ASN A 468 -10.47 -10.50 0.88
N TYR A 469 -11.56 -10.04 0.27
CA TYR A 469 -12.93 -10.49 0.57
C TYR A 469 -13.70 -10.87 -0.71
N PRO A 470 -13.17 -11.80 -1.54
CA PRO A 470 -13.73 -12.11 -2.87
C PRO A 470 -15.16 -12.65 -2.79
N ASP A 471 -15.47 -13.48 -1.79
CA ASP A 471 -16.80 -14.09 -1.62
C ASP A 471 -17.82 -13.09 -1.09
N LEU A 472 -17.45 -12.25 -0.13
CA LEU A 472 -18.27 -11.12 0.32
C LEU A 472 -18.54 -10.12 -0.81
N CYS A 473 -17.56 -9.86 -1.68
CA CYS A 473 -17.74 -9.07 -2.89
C CYS A 473 -18.71 -9.74 -3.87
N ARG A 474 -18.61 -11.05 -4.08
CA ARG A 474 -19.50 -11.79 -4.98
C ARG A 474 -20.95 -11.77 -4.47
N TRP A 475 -21.14 -12.04 -3.18
CA TRP A 475 -22.45 -12.06 -2.52
C TRP A 475 -23.08 -10.67 -2.42
N THR A 476 -22.34 -9.63 -2.02
CA THR A 476 -22.88 -8.26 -2.02
C THR A 476 -23.23 -7.75 -3.42
N LYS A 477 -22.56 -8.24 -4.48
CA LYS A 477 -22.91 -7.95 -5.88
C LYS A 477 -24.15 -8.70 -6.38
N SER A 478 -24.58 -9.79 -5.75
CA SER A 478 -25.84 -10.48 -6.12
C SER A 478 -27.08 -9.90 -5.42
N LEU A 479 -26.92 -9.12 -4.36
CA LEU A 479 -28.03 -8.58 -3.57
C LEU A 479 -28.67 -7.32 -4.19
N PRO A 480 -29.99 -7.30 -4.42
CA PRO A 480 -30.69 -6.07 -4.85
C PRO A 480 -30.65 -5.03 -3.72
N ASN A 481 -30.24 -3.81 -4.07
CA ASN A 481 -30.04 -2.70 -3.13
C ASN A 481 -29.11 -3.04 -1.94
N ALA A 482 -28.15 -3.95 -2.12
CA ALA A 482 -27.21 -4.46 -1.11
C ALA A 482 -26.76 -3.39 -0.10
N SER A 483 -26.45 -2.19 -0.59
CA SER A 483 -26.00 -1.08 0.24
C SER A 483 -26.95 -0.79 1.42
N SER A 484 -28.27 -0.81 1.23
CA SER A 484 -29.28 -0.52 2.27
C SER A 484 -29.88 -1.74 2.95
N SER A 485 -29.61 -2.95 2.44
CA SER A 485 -30.17 -4.22 2.92
C SER A 485 -29.13 -5.13 3.60
N CYS A 486 -27.83 -4.86 3.42
CA CYS A 486 -26.75 -5.66 3.98
C CYS A 486 -26.19 -5.04 5.28
N PHE A 487 -25.99 -5.87 6.29
CA PHE A 487 -25.23 -5.59 7.49
C PHE A 487 -23.93 -6.39 7.45
N VAL A 488 -22.80 -5.77 7.77
CA VAL A 488 -21.48 -6.43 7.78
C VAL A 488 -20.74 -6.08 9.07
N THR A 489 -20.24 -7.10 9.75
CA THR A 489 -19.35 -7.01 10.91
C THR A 489 -18.00 -7.60 10.52
N PHE A 490 -16.92 -6.84 10.71
CA PHE A 490 -15.54 -7.29 10.49
C PHE A 490 -14.86 -7.61 11.83
N GLY A 491 -13.97 -8.60 11.82
CA GLY A 491 -13.13 -8.99 12.94
C GLY A 491 -11.65 -9.05 12.55
N LEU A 492 -10.83 -9.60 13.44
CA LEU A 492 -9.40 -9.87 13.18
C LEU A 492 -9.21 -11.00 12.16
N GLY A 493 -8.02 -11.14 11.56
CA GLY A 493 -7.67 -12.29 10.71
C GLY A 493 -8.49 -12.44 9.42
N LEU A 494 -8.89 -11.31 8.81
CA LEU A 494 -9.86 -11.23 7.70
C LEU A 494 -11.24 -11.83 8.03
N GLY A 495 -11.57 -12.02 9.31
CA GLY A 495 -12.87 -12.50 9.74
C GLY A 495 -13.99 -11.53 9.40
N TYR A 496 -15.13 -12.03 8.93
CA TYR A 496 -16.34 -11.25 8.73
C TYR A 496 -17.60 -12.10 8.89
N PHE A 497 -18.69 -11.44 9.28
CA PHE A 497 -20.05 -11.93 9.15
C PHE A 497 -20.87 -10.87 8.40
N ALA A 498 -21.65 -11.28 7.41
CA ALA A 498 -22.56 -10.42 6.67
C ALA A 498 -23.96 -11.05 6.58
N SER A 499 -25.01 -10.25 6.77
CA SER A 499 -26.40 -10.70 6.66
C SER A 499 -27.27 -9.69 5.92
N ALA A 500 -28.27 -10.19 5.20
CA ALA A 500 -29.24 -9.37 4.49
C ALA A 500 -30.65 -9.95 4.75
N PRO A 501 -31.58 -9.19 5.37
CA PRO A 501 -32.90 -9.71 5.74
C PRO A 501 -33.65 -10.30 4.54
N GLY A 502 -34.07 -11.56 4.67
CA GLY A 502 -34.75 -12.30 3.60
C GLY A 502 -33.85 -12.71 2.42
N GLN A 503 -32.53 -12.58 2.55
CA GLN A 503 -31.53 -12.94 1.52
C GLN A 503 -30.36 -13.77 2.10
N GLY A 504 -30.48 -14.23 3.35
CA GLY A 504 -29.50 -15.10 4.01
C GLY A 504 -28.33 -14.36 4.68
N SER A 505 -27.28 -15.12 4.97
CA SER A 505 -26.02 -14.61 5.54
C SER A 505 -24.82 -15.42 5.07
N ILE A 506 -23.67 -14.75 5.02
CA ILE A 506 -22.37 -15.30 4.61
C ILE A 506 -21.30 -14.89 5.61
N TRP A 507 -20.37 -15.79 5.93
CA TRP A 507 -19.24 -15.49 6.81
C TRP A 507 -17.97 -16.25 6.42
N ALA A 508 -16.84 -15.74 6.88
CA ALA A 508 -15.58 -16.46 6.87
C ALA A 508 -14.74 -16.00 8.08
N GLY A 509 -13.91 -16.89 8.64
CA GLY A 509 -12.95 -16.52 9.69
C GLY A 509 -13.53 -16.01 11.01
N ILE A 510 -14.75 -16.44 11.35
CA ILE A 510 -15.34 -16.21 12.68
C ILE A 510 -14.89 -17.33 13.65
N PRO A 511 -15.01 -17.14 14.98
CA PRO A 511 -14.69 -18.17 15.96
C PRO A 511 -15.53 -19.45 15.77
N SER A 512 -14.93 -20.62 15.92
CA SER A 512 -15.60 -21.90 15.67
C SER A 512 -16.84 -22.13 16.54
N GLU A 513 -16.80 -21.73 17.82
CA GLU A 513 -17.97 -21.79 18.73
C GLU A 513 -19.14 -20.92 18.24
N MET A 514 -18.86 -19.80 17.57
CA MET A 514 -19.85 -18.91 16.97
C MET A 514 -20.41 -19.51 15.67
N GLU A 515 -19.53 -20.05 14.82
CA GLU A 515 -19.95 -20.75 13.60
C GLU A 515 -20.88 -21.93 13.93
N ASP A 516 -20.55 -22.70 14.97
CA ASP A 516 -21.37 -23.80 15.47
C ASP A 516 -22.77 -23.34 15.92
N LYS A 517 -22.88 -22.12 16.47
CA LYS A 517 -24.16 -21.49 16.84
C LYS A 517 -24.94 -21.02 15.62
N LEU A 518 -24.28 -20.42 14.63
CA LEU A 518 -24.92 -19.97 13.39
C LEU A 518 -25.46 -21.17 12.59
N ARG A 519 -24.66 -22.21 12.40
CA ARG A 519 -25.04 -23.45 11.67
C ARG A 519 -26.20 -24.21 12.31
N LYS A 520 -26.43 -24.03 13.62
CA LYS A 520 -27.52 -24.66 14.38
C LYS A 520 -28.76 -23.77 14.53
N SER A 521 -28.71 -22.53 14.02
CA SER A 521 -29.85 -21.61 13.99
C SER A 521 -30.59 -21.71 12.65
N TYR A 522 -31.92 -21.63 12.70
CA TYR A 522 -32.75 -21.40 11.52
C TYR A 522 -32.99 -19.90 11.25
N GLU A 523 -32.74 -19.04 12.26
CA GLU A 523 -32.89 -17.59 12.14
C GLU A 523 -31.55 -16.91 11.84
N THR A 524 -31.58 -15.97 10.89
CA THR A 524 -30.48 -15.04 10.62
C THR A 524 -30.35 -14.03 11.77
N PRO A 525 -29.17 -13.88 12.39
CA PRO A 525 -28.94 -12.87 13.43
C PRO A 525 -29.23 -11.43 12.98
N CYS A 526 -29.77 -10.63 13.90
CA CYS A 526 -30.02 -9.20 13.67
C CYS A 526 -28.88 -8.30 14.20
N CYS A 527 -28.00 -8.82 15.07
CA CYS A 527 -26.79 -8.15 15.50
C CYS A 527 -25.69 -9.18 15.80
N VAL A 528 -24.49 -8.93 15.26
CA VAL A 528 -23.28 -9.74 15.45
C VAL A 528 -22.13 -8.80 15.75
N ALA A 529 -21.32 -9.13 16.75
CA ALA A 529 -20.10 -8.38 17.09
C ALA A 529 -18.89 -9.33 17.21
N LEU A 530 -17.77 -8.93 16.63
CA LEU A 530 -16.49 -9.65 16.63
C LEU A 530 -15.45 -8.77 17.34
N GLY A 531 -14.81 -9.31 18.38
CA GLY A 531 -13.90 -8.59 19.27
C GLY A 531 -12.49 -9.20 19.31
N ALA A 532 -11.62 -8.59 20.11
CA ALA A 532 -10.28 -9.10 20.40
C ALA A 532 -10.31 -10.52 21.00
N TYR A 533 -9.23 -11.27 20.81
CA TYR A 533 -9.02 -12.62 21.40
C TYR A 533 -10.16 -13.61 21.09
N ASN A 534 -10.64 -13.62 19.85
CA ASN A 534 -11.77 -14.42 19.37
C ASN A 534 -13.08 -14.19 20.13
N SER A 535 -13.22 -13.07 20.84
CA SER A 535 -14.47 -12.72 21.53
C SER A 535 -15.60 -12.46 20.52
N TRP A 536 -16.80 -12.93 20.83
CA TRP A 536 -17.96 -12.79 19.94
C TRP A 536 -19.28 -12.62 20.69
N PHE A 537 -20.24 -11.98 20.02
CA PHE A 537 -21.63 -11.82 20.46
C PHE A 537 -22.59 -11.99 19.26
N VAL A 538 -23.72 -12.65 19.48
CA VAL A 538 -24.80 -12.85 18.52
C VAL A 538 -26.15 -12.58 19.19
N LEU A 539 -27.03 -11.81 18.54
CA LEU A 539 -28.42 -11.54 18.93
C LEU A 539 -29.36 -11.88 17.77
N TRP A 540 -30.45 -12.58 18.07
CA TRP A 540 -31.48 -13.02 17.13
C TRP A 540 -32.74 -12.13 17.21
N PRO A 541 -33.59 -12.11 16.16
CA PRO A 541 -34.81 -11.31 16.12
C PRO A 541 -35.74 -11.49 17.33
N GLY A 542 -35.85 -12.71 17.86
CA GLY A 542 -36.62 -13.01 19.08
C GLY A 542 -36.14 -12.27 20.35
N GLY A 543 -34.91 -11.72 20.34
CA GLY A 543 -34.28 -11.08 21.50
C GLY A 543 -33.42 -12.01 22.35
N ASP A 544 -33.29 -13.28 21.96
CA ASP A 544 -32.31 -14.20 22.51
C ASP A 544 -30.90 -13.84 22.01
N PHE A 545 -29.89 -14.00 22.85
CA PHE A 545 -28.49 -13.70 22.52
C PHE A 545 -27.53 -14.71 23.15
N SER A 546 -26.34 -14.83 22.56
CA SER A 546 -25.27 -15.70 23.02
C SER A 546 -23.92 -15.02 22.80
N TRP A 547 -22.96 -15.25 23.70
CA TRP A 547 -21.65 -14.61 23.66
C TRP A 547 -20.57 -15.50 24.28
N LYS A 548 -19.32 -15.22 23.92
CA LYS A 548 -18.11 -15.71 24.57
C LYS A 548 -17.06 -14.61 24.50
N PHE A 549 -16.52 -14.20 25.65
CA PHE A 549 -15.50 -13.16 25.72
C PHE A 549 -14.16 -13.64 26.31
N HIS A 550 -14.05 -14.92 26.66
CA HIS A 550 -12.80 -15.58 27.09
C HIS A 550 -12.03 -14.86 28.23
N GLY A 551 -12.74 -14.13 29.11
CA GLY A 551 -12.16 -13.34 30.21
C GLY A 551 -11.97 -11.84 29.90
N HIS A 552 -12.11 -11.44 28.63
CA HIS A 552 -12.12 -10.06 28.17
C HIS A 552 -13.53 -9.45 28.31
N TYR A 553 -13.67 -8.14 28.11
CA TYR A 553 -14.93 -7.39 28.23
C TYR A 553 -15.73 -7.70 29.51
N SER A 554 -15.05 -8.01 30.62
CA SER A 554 -15.65 -8.54 31.86
C SER A 554 -16.81 -7.69 32.43
N ALA A 555 -16.73 -6.36 32.26
CA ALA A 555 -17.83 -5.47 32.63
C ALA A 555 -19.07 -5.63 31.72
N LEU A 556 -18.89 -5.87 30.42
CA LEU A 556 -19.99 -6.23 29.51
C LEU A 556 -20.53 -7.64 29.81
N GLU A 557 -19.66 -8.61 30.09
CA GLU A 557 -20.09 -9.97 30.47
C GLU A 557 -21.04 -9.94 31.67
N LYS A 558 -20.70 -9.15 32.69
CA LYS A 558 -21.57 -8.91 33.85
C LYS A 558 -22.89 -8.25 33.44
N ILE A 559 -22.83 -7.21 32.61
CA ILE A 559 -24.03 -6.50 32.12
C ILE A 559 -24.97 -7.44 31.35
N LEU A 560 -24.44 -8.32 30.51
CA LEU A 560 -25.21 -9.29 29.72
C LEU A 560 -25.79 -10.41 30.60
N SER A 561 -25.04 -10.87 31.60
CA SER A 561 -25.49 -11.89 32.57
C SER A 561 -26.61 -11.38 33.49
N GLU A 562 -26.64 -10.07 33.79
CA GLU A 562 -27.66 -9.41 34.60
C GLU A 562 -28.82 -8.83 33.76
N ALA A 563 -28.77 -8.93 32.43
CA ALA A 563 -29.78 -8.37 31.55
C ALA A 563 -31.10 -9.15 31.64
N ALA A 564 -32.23 -8.43 31.71
CA ALA A 564 -33.54 -9.06 31.66
C ALA A 564 -33.77 -9.76 30.30
N PRO A 565 -34.53 -10.87 30.22
CA PRO A 565 -34.80 -11.56 28.97
C PRO A 565 -35.30 -10.61 27.88
N GLN A 566 -34.74 -10.74 26.67
CA GLN A 566 -35.07 -9.91 25.50
C GLN A 566 -34.90 -8.38 25.70
N SER A 567 -34.20 -7.93 26.75
CA SER A 567 -34.02 -6.48 27.02
C SER A 567 -32.92 -5.85 26.18
N VAL A 568 -31.94 -6.62 25.70
CA VAL A 568 -30.84 -6.12 24.85
C VAL A 568 -31.37 -5.81 23.44
N SER A 569 -30.95 -4.68 22.88
CA SER A 569 -31.33 -4.25 21.52
C SER A 569 -30.14 -4.17 20.56
N TYR A 570 -28.93 -3.90 21.06
CA TYR A 570 -27.71 -3.86 20.26
C TYR A 570 -26.47 -3.99 21.15
N VAL A 571 -25.44 -4.69 20.66
CA VAL A 571 -24.12 -4.79 21.31
C VAL A 571 -23.04 -4.57 20.26
N ALA A 572 -21.99 -3.86 20.64
CA ALA A 572 -20.75 -3.79 19.89
C ALA A 572 -19.54 -3.85 20.84
N ILE A 573 -18.49 -4.54 20.40
CA ILE A 573 -17.23 -4.78 21.11
C ILE A 573 -16.07 -4.45 20.18
N SER A 574 -14.99 -3.87 20.69
CA SER A 574 -13.90 -3.39 19.85
C SER A 574 -12.91 -4.51 19.50
N PRO A 575 -12.63 -4.82 18.22
CA PRO A 575 -11.61 -5.81 17.87
C PRO A 575 -10.18 -5.39 18.26
N TYR A 576 -9.99 -4.14 18.69
CA TYR A 576 -8.67 -3.55 19.00
C TYR A 576 -8.44 -3.28 20.50
N ASN A 577 -9.48 -3.37 21.34
CA ASN A 577 -9.36 -3.13 22.78
C ASN A 577 -10.36 -3.99 23.56
N GLU A 578 -9.81 -4.91 24.35
CA GLU A 578 -10.51 -5.90 25.19
C GLU A 578 -11.42 -5.32 26.28
N GLN A 579 -11.40 -4.01 26.52
CA GLN A 579 -12.25 -3.35 27.50
C GLN A 579 -13.33 -2.47 26.84
N HIS A 580 -13.24 -2.23 25.53
CA HIS A 580 -14.07 -1.27 24.82
C HIS A 580 -15.37 -1.90 24.31
N TYR A 581 -16.51 -1.41 24.82
CA TYR A 581 -17.83 -1.91 24.45
C TYR A 581 -18.91 -0.84 24.50
N PHE A 582 -20.00 -1.11 23.78
CA PHE A 582 -21.27 -0.40 23.86
C PHE A 582 -22.41 -1.42 23.85
N VAL A 583 -23.38 -1.24 24.74
CA VAL A 583 -24.63 -2.01 24.75
C VAL A 583 -25.81 -1.05 24.91
N ALA A 584 -26.83 -1.27 24.09
CA ALA A 584 -28.11 -0.59 24.17
C ALA A 584 -29.22 -1.59 24.51
N PHE A 585 -30.22 -1.09 25.22
CA PHE A 585 -31.39 -1.84 25.66
C PHE A 585 -32.66 -1.35 24.95
N ARG A 586 -33.73 -2.15 24.99
CA ARG A 586 -35.04 -1.83 24.39
C ARG A 586 -35.76 -0.67 25.11
N ASP A 587 -35.41 -0.41 26.37
CA ASP A 587 -35.86 0.76 27.15
C ASP A 587 -35.12 2.07 26.77
N GLN A 588 -34.23 2.01 25.77
CA GLN A 588 -33.36 3.10 25.30
C GLN A 588 -32.27 3.52 26.29
N SER A 589 -32.03 2.75 27.37
CA SER A 589 -30.83 2.90 28.18
C SER A 589 -29.60 2.36 27.42
N VAL A 590 -28.42 2.86 27.79
CA VAL A 590 -27.14 2.46 27.21
C VAL A 590 -26.09 2.30 28.32
N LYS A 591 -25.15 1.37 28.14
CA LYS A 591 -23.94 1.24 28.96
C LYS A 591 -22.74 1.09 28.02
N TYR A 592 -21.60 1.63 28.41
CA TYR A 592 -20.37 1.58 27.61
C TYR A 592 -19.14 1.67 28.49
N ASN A 593 -18.00 1.25 27.95
CA ASN A 593 -16.68 1.53 28.50
C ASN A 593 -15.74 1.88 27.35
N PHE A 594 -15.02 3.00 27.47
CA PHE A 594 -13.98 3.43 26.53
C PHE A 594 -12.78 4.05 27.26
N ILE A 595 -12.43 3.53 28.44
CA ILE A 595 -11.25 3.97 29.20
C ILE A 595 -10.01 3.91 28.30
N GLY A 596 -9.23 4.98 28.29
CA GLY A 596 -8.05 5.14 27.41
C GLY A 596 -8.36 5.59 25.98
N ALA A 597 -9.62 5.81 25.60
CA ALA A 597 -9.96 6.45 24.33
C ALA A 597 -9.58 7.95 24.34
N PRO A 598 -9.25 8.55 23.17
CA PRO A 598 -8.89 9.97 23.08
C PRO A 598 -10.00 10.92 23.59
N PRO A 599 -9.67 12.04 24.27
CA PRO A 599 -10.67 12.96 24.84
C PRO A 599 -11.69 13.51 23.83
N GLU A 600 -11.32 13.66 22.56
CA GLU A 600 -12.22 14.09 21.50
C GLU A 600 -13.31 13.05 21.17
N TRP A 601 -13.12 11.76 21.49
CA TRP A 601 -14.17 10.74 21.38
C TRP A 601 -15.24 10.94 22.44
N MET A 602 -14.86 11.31 23.66
CA MET A 602 -15.81 11.63 24.74
C MET A 602 -16.64 12.86 24.38
N THR A 603 -16.03 13.88 23.75
CA THR A 603 -16.74 15.06 23.26
C THR A 603 -17.78 14.71 22.20
N LEU A 604 -17.40 13.87 21.23
CA LEU A 604 -18.32 13.37 20.20
C LEU A 604 -19.43 12.46 20.77
N MET A 605 -19.16 11.72 21.85
CA MET A 605 -20.18 10.96 22.58
C MET A 605 -21.19 11.85 23.26
N THR A 606 -20.74 12.84 24.03
CA THR A 606 -21.64 13.77 24.71
C THR A 606 -22.54 14.46 23.70
N GLU A 607 -22.01 14.96 22.58
CA GLU A 607 -22.83 15.50 21.49
C GLU A 607 -23.83 14.48 20.90
N ALA A 608 -23.43 13.21 20.72
CA ALA A 608 -24.29 12.16 20.18
C ALA A 608 -25.41 11.75 21.15
N PHE A 609 -25.13 11.65 22.44
CA PHE A 609 -26.09 11.32 23.49
C PHE A 609 -27.00 12.51 23.81
N ASP A 610 -26.48 13.73 23.90
CA ASP A 610 -27.30 14.94 24.03
C ASP A 610 -28.24 15.10 22.83
N SER A 611 -27.77 14.74 21.62
CA SER A 611 -28.61 14.64 20.43
C SER A 611 -29.70 13.55 20.52
N MET A 612 -29.52 12.48 21.30
CA MET A 612 -30.60 11.52 21.61
C MET A 612 -31.57 12.10 22.64
N THR A 613 -31.06 12.71 23.71
CA THR A 613 -31.86 13.30 24.79
C THR A 613 -32.69 14.52 24.32
N ALA A 614 -32.15 15.34 23.42
CA ALA A 614 -32.84 16.48 22.83
C ALA A 614 -33.94 16.07 21.83
N ALA A 615 -33.81 14.91 21.17
CA ALA A 615 -34.90 14.34 20.36
C ALA A 615 -36.07 13.87 21.24
N ARG A 616 -35.75 13.35 22.44
CA ARG A 616 -36.72 12.94 23.48
C ARG A 616 -37.67 14.07 23.92
N LEU A 617 -37.17 15.31 23.97
CA LEU A 617 -37.94 16.51 24.36
C LEU A 617 -38.82 17.09 23.24
N ARG A 618 -38.75 16.57 22.01
CA ARG A 618 -39.49 17.09 20.84
C ARG A 618 -40.60 16.19 20.32
N MET A 619 -40.78 14.99 20.87
CA MET A 619 -41.93 14.16 20.56
C MET A 619 -43.11 14.51 21.47
N PRO A 620 -44.30 14.81 20.93
CA PRO A 620 -45.50 14.94 21.75
C PRO A 620 -45.79 13.62 22.47
N GLN A 621 -46.22 13.69 23.73
CA GLN A 621 -46.90 12.57 24.37
C GLN A 621 -48.21 12.31 23.63
N GLN A 622 -48.23 11.38 22.67
CA GLN A 622 -49.49 10.92 22.08
C GLN A 622 -50.23 10.07 23.10
N GLN A 623 -51.27 10.69 23.67
CA GLN A 623 -52.22 10.07 24.58
C GLN A 623 -52.93 8.90 23.89
N HIS A 624 -53.25 7.87 24.67
CA HIS A 624 -54.17 6.81 24.27
C HIS A 624 -55.49 7.39 23.76
N LEU A 625 -55.97 6.91 22.60
CA LEU A 625 -57.38 6.97 22.21
C LEU A 625 -57.71 5.78 21.27
N ALA A 626 -58.95 5.32 21.32
CA ALA A 626 -59.31 3.94 20.99
C ALA A 626 -59.76 3.70 19.54
N SER A 627 -59.86 2.42 19.19
CA SER A 627 -60.38 1.88 17.93
C SER A 627 -61.85 2.21 17.68
N ASN A 628 -62.20 2.49 16.41
CA ASN A 628 -63.41 2.03 15.71
C ASN A 628 -63.23 2.29 14.19
N GLY A 629 -63.81 1.45 13.32
CA GLY A 629 -63.58 1.50 11.85
C GLY A 629 -64.87 1.69 11.03
N HIS A 630 -64.77 1.66 9.68
CA HIS A 630 -65.78 1.13 8.73
C HIS A 630 -65.38 1.28 7.23
N ALA A 631 -65.63 0.21 6.46
CA ALA A 631 -65.89 -0.01 5.00
C ALA A 631 -65.43 0.91 3.82
N TYR A 632 -65.21 0.24 2.67
CA TYR A 632 -64.90 0.70 1.28
C TYR A 632 -66.11 1.25 0.47
N PRO A 633 -65.92 1.87 -0.73
CA PRO A 633 -66.14 1.14 -2.00
C PRO A 633 -65.20 1.48 -3.20
N GLN A 634 -65.30 0.71 -4.30
CA GLN A 634 -64.54 0.79 -5.59
C GLN A 634 -65.14 1.76 -6.64
N VAL A 635 -64.48 1.98 -7.80
CA VAL A 635 -65.04 1.79 -9.20
C VAL A 635 -64.11 2.24 -10.38
N GLN A 636 -63.84 1.30 -11.31
CA GLN A 636 -63.71 1.30 -12.80
C GLN A 636 -62.78 2.22 -13.66
N LEU A 637 -62.59 1.76 -14.93
CA LEU A 637 -61.61 2.13 -15.97
C LEU A 637 -62.29 2.43 -17.33
N HIS A 638 -61.80 3.45 -18.07
CA HIS A 638 -61.97 3.72 -19.53
C HIS A 638 -60.92 4.81 -19.95
N SER A 639 -60.44 4.98 -21.19
CA SER A 639 -60.41 4.18 -22.45
C SER A 639 -59.24 4.69 -23.35
N VAL A 640 -59.31 4.65 -24.70
CA VAL A 640 -58.24 5.09 -25.66
C VAL A 640 -58.86 5.78 -26.91
N PRO A 641 -58.13 6.66 -27.65
CA PRO A 641 -57.64 6.28 -29.00
C PRO A 641 -56.28 6.88 -29.47
N ARG A 642 -55.69 6.28 -30.54
CA ARG A 642 -54.56 6.77 -31.39
C ARG A 642 -55.12 7.43 -32.70
N PRO A 643 -54.40 7.78 -33.81
CA PRO A 643 -52.95 7.66 -34.19
C PRO A 643 -52.32 8.84 -35.01
N GLN A 644 -51.03 8.75 -35.43
CA GLN A 644 -50.54 8.80 -36.84
C GLN A 644 -48.98 8.81 -36.98
N GLN A 645 -48.47 8.55 -38.20
CA GLN A 645 -47.05 8.34 -38.58
C GLN A 645 -46.56 9.31 -39.68
N GLN A 646 -45.23 9.52 -39.80
CA GLN A 646 -44.40 9.65 -41.04
C GLN A 646 -43.01 10.22 -40.68
N ALA A 647 -41.87 10.01 -41.38
CA ALA A 647 -41.50 9.19 -42.55
C ALA A 647 -39.99 8.78 -42.47
N ALA A 648 -39.48 8.00 -43.43
CA ALA A 648 -38.14 7.36 -43.44
C ALA A 648 -37.22 7.85 -44.59
N TYR A 649 -35.93 7.46 -44.62
CA TYR A 649 -35.15 7.27 -45.89
C TYR A 649 -33.93 6.30 -45.79
N TYR A 650 -34.09 5.10 -46.38
CA TYR A 650 -33.19 4.34 -47.30
C TYR A 650 -31.74 3.82 -46.99
N TYR A 651 -31.60 2.48 -47.12
CA TYR A 651 -30.57 1.68 -47.85
C TYR A 651 -29.12 1.51 -47.31
N ASN A 652 -28.42 0.37 -47.44
CA ASN A 652 -28.77 -1.03 -47.82
C ASN A 652 -27.59 -2.02 -47.57
N LYS A 653 -27.87 -3.32 -47.32
CA LYS A 653 -27.04 -4.54 -47.63
C LYS A 653 -25.56 -4.65 -47.15
N HIS A 654 -24.98 -5.83 -46.83
CA HIS A 654 -25.22 -7.21 -47.30
C HIS A 654 -24.82 -8.29 -46.25
N ASP A 655 -25.41 -9.49 -46.39
CA ASP A 655 -25.11 -10.73 -45.63
C ASP A 655 -23.85 -11.48 -46.12
N ILE A 656 -23.37 -12.45 -45.31
CA ILE A 656 -23.07 -13.85 -45.71
C ILE A 656 -23.06 -14.75 -44.45
N ILE A 657 -23.55 -15.98 -44.61
CA ILE A 657 -23.72 -17.04 -43.60
C ILE A 657 -22.70 -18.17 -43.89
N VAL A 658 -22.37 -19.04 -42.92
CA VAL A 658 -22.32 -20.54 -43.03
C VAL A 658 -21.54 -21.21 -41.87
N GLU A 659 -22.31 -21.90 -41.02
CA GLU A 659 -22.15 -23.27 -40.44
C GLU A 659 -20.87 -23.79 -39.72
N SER A 660 -21.11 -24.40 -38.55
CA SER A 660 -20.32 -25.49 -37.93
C SER A 660 -20.80 -26.86 -38.48
N PRO A 661 -20.14 -28.04 -38.27
CA PRO A 661 -20.15 -28.73 -36.94
C PRO A 661 -19.00 -29.77 -36.66
N ILE A 662 -19.18 -30.53 -35.55
CA ILE A 662 -18.70 -31.91 -35.23
C ILE A 662 -17.72 -32.04 -34.03
N SER A 663 -17.95 -33.10 -33.22
CA SER A 663 -17.48 -33.34 -31.84
C SER A 663 -16.49 -34.55 -31.74
N PRO A 664 -16.51 -35.43 -30.70
CA PRO A 664 -15.60 -35.36 -29.53
C PRO A 664 -14.75 -36.64 -29.30
N ILE A 665 -13.68 -36.60 -28.47
CA ILE A 665 -13.00 -37.82 -27.99
C ILE A 665 -12.68 -37.80 -26.48
N SER A 666 -13.00 -38.96 -25.89
CA SER A 666 -13.02 -39.46 -24.51
C SER A 666 -11.77 -39.39 -23.61
N ILE A 667 -12.04 -39.49 -22.31
CA ILE A 667 -11.14 -39.82 -21.19
C ILE A 667 -10.90 -41.35 -21.10
N PRO A 668 -9.80 -41.82 -20.49
CA PRO A 668 -9.96 -42.88 -19.48
C PRO A 668 -9.22 -42.58 -18.15
N SER A 669 -9.82 -43.04 -17.06
CA SER A 669 -9.42 -42.84 -15.66
C SER A 669 -8.64 -44.04 -15.09
N PHE A 670 -7.91 -43.83 -13.97
CA PHE A 670 -7.39 -44.92 -13.13
C PHE A 670 -7.58 -44.60 -11.63
N ASN A 671 -7.89 -45.64 -10.85
CA ASN A 671 -8.22 -45.61 -9.42
C ASN A 671 -7.13 -46.25 -8.54
N GLY A 672 -7.07 -45.88 -7.25
CA GLY A 672 -7.00 -46.89 -6.18
C GLY A 672 -6.02 -46.67 -5.02
N TYR A 673 -6.48 -47.09 -3.81
CA TYR A 673 -5.79 -47.21 -2.50
C TYR A 673 -5.45 -45.88 -1.77
N THR A 674 -6.01 -45.46 -0.61
CA THR A 674 -6.63 -46.02 0.64
C THR A 674 -5.70 -46.13 1.87
N ASP A 675 -5.95 -45.24 2.85
CA ASP A 675 -5.83 -45.35 4.32
C ASP A 675 -4.56 -45.87 5.02
N SER A 676 -4.01 -45.07 5.97
CA SER A 676 -4.32 -45.28 7.42
C SER A 676 -3.71 -44.28 8.44
N LYS A 677 -4.58 -43.82 9.36
CA LYS A 677 -4.39 -43.56 10.82
C LYS A 677 -3.49 -42.42 11.37
N PHE A 678 -4.19 -41.35 11.80
CA PHE A 678 -4.06 -40.58 13.06
C PHE A 678 -2.86 -40.78 14.02
N SER A 679 -2.21 -39.66 14.39
CA SER A 679 -2.28 -39.10 15.76
C SER A 679 -1.89 -37.61 15.80
N GLN A 680 -2.53 -36.81 16.67
CA GLN A 680 -2.10 -35.45 17.06
C GLN A 680 -1.50 -35.49 18.48
N PRO A 681 -0.71 -34.47 18.88
CA PRO A 681 -1.30 -33.32 19.58
C PRO A 681 -0.86 -31.94 19.03
N ALA A 682 -1.60 -30.91 19.41
CA ALA A 682 -1.32 -29.48 19.19
C ALA A 682 -1.23 -28.75 20.56
N PRO A 683 -1.01 -27.43 20.68
CA PRO A 683 -0.71 -26.42 19.65
C PRO A 683 0.49 -25.48 19.98
N GLY A 684 0.89 -24.66 19.01
CA GLY A 684 1.73 -23.45 19.20
C GLY A 684 1.47 -22.49 18.04
N ASN A 685 1.17 -21.22 18.32
CA ASN A 685 0.68 -20.29 17.29
C ASN A 685 1.82 -19.75 16.42
N ALA A 686 1.61 -19.77 15.11
CA ALA A 686 2.40 -19.03 14.12
C ALA A 686 1.46 -18.16 13.26
N TYR A 687 1.88 -16.95 12.91
CA TYR A 687 1.15 -16.09 11.98
C TYR A 687 1.35 -16.61 10.55
N VAL A 688 0.42 -17.45 10.10
CA VAL A 688 0.41 -18.02 8.74
C VAL A 688 -0.03 -16.96 7.74
N TYR A 689 0.71 -16.84 6.63
CA TYR A 689 0.28 -16.10 5.43
C TYR A 689 -1.05 -16.68 4.92
N HIS A 690 -2.15 -15.96 5.11
CA HIS A 690 -3.45 -16.40 4.61
C HIS A 690 -3.56 -16.12 3.11
N SER A 691 -3.51 -17.18 2.31
CA SER A 691 -4.10 -17.18 0.96
C SER A 691 -5.53 -16.62 1.01
N PRO A 692 -6.03 -16.00 -0.08
CA PRO A 692 -7.42 -15.55 -0.15
C PRO A 692 -8.36 -16.70 0.24
N ARG A 693 -9.18 -16.50 1.28
CA ARG A 693 -10.12 -17.55 1.73
C ARG A 693 -11.08 -17.87 0.57
N GLN A 694 -11.16 -19.13 0.18
CA GLN A 694 -12.08 -19.63 -0.85
C GLN A 694 -13.25 -20.43 -0.25
N ASP A 695 -13.43 -20.31 1.07
CA ASP A 695 -14.23 -21.23 1.90
C ASP A 695 -15.34 -20.48 2.68
N ALA A 696 -15.88 -19.40 2.12
CA ALA A 696 -16.97 -18.68 2.78
C ALA A 696 -18.23 -19.56 2.90
N VAL A 697 -18.86 -19.52 4.07
CA VAL A 697 -20.02 -20.34 4.41
C VAL A 697 -21.29 -19.53 4.19
N GLU A 698 -22.22 -20.05 3.41
CA GLU A 698 -23.55 -19.47 3.17
C GLU A 698 -24.64 -20.28 3.89
N MET A 699 -25.59 -19.60 4.54
CA MET A 699 -26.80 -20.23 5.07
C MET A 699 -27.91 -20.29 4.00
N PRO A 700 -28.60 -21.44 3.84
CA PRO A 700 -29.78 -21.53 2.98
C PRO A 700 -30.87 -20.53 3.36
N VAL A 701 -31.56 -19.98 2.36
CA VAL A 701 -32.76 -19.18 2.55
C VAL A 701 -33.97 -20.11 2.66
N GLU A 702 -34.38 -20.45 3.89
CA GLU A 702 -35.70 -21.04 4.14
C GLU A 702 -36.62 -20.04 4.84
N LEU A 703 -37.76 -19.79 4.23
CA LEU A 703 -38.87 -19.02 4.79
C LEU A 703 -39.86 -20.00 5.45
N PRO A 704 -40.15 -19.87 6.75
CA PRO A 704 -41.40 -20.34 7.31
C PRO A 704 -42.56 -19.45 6.83
N ASP A 705 -43.61 -20.05 6.31
CA ASP A 705 -44.81 -19.33 5.85
C ASP A 705 -45.48 -18.51 6.96
N ASN A 706 -45.93 -17.30 6.59
CA ASN A 706 -46.98 -16.49 7.24
C ASN A 706 -47.14 -16.56 8.77
N THR A 707 -46.64 -15.55 9.49
CA THR A 707 -47.46 -14.83 10.48
C THR A 707 -47.03 -13.36 10.56
N SER A 708 -47.99 -12.46 10.77
CA SER A 708 -47.71 -11.03 10.91
C SER A 708 -47.02 -10.72 12.24
N SER A 709 -45.84 -10.11 12.19
CA SER A 709 -45.30 -9.34 13.31
C SER A 709 -44.81 -7.98 12.82
N ALA A 710 -44.97 -6.96 13.67
CA ALA A 710 -44.91 -5.58 13.24
C ALA A 710 -43.49 -5.16 12.82
N SER A 711 -43.41 -4.44 11.70
CA SER A 711 -42.28 -3.56 11.42
C SER A 711 -42.15 -2.53 12.55
N LEU A 712 -41.26 -2.76 13.52
CA LEU A 712 -40.93 -1.78 14.55
C LEU A 712 -40.22 -0.59 13.89
N PRO A 713 -40.84 0.61 13.85
CA PRO A 713 -40.22 1.76 13.22
C PRO A 713 -39.29 2.42 14.23
N ILE A 714 -38.13 1.81 14.49
CA ILE A 714 -37.00 2.60 14.98
C ILE A 714 -36.43 3.36 13.77
N ALA A 715 -37.17 4.37 13.33
CA ALA A 715 -36.70 5.39 12.43
C ALA A 715 -35.65 6.24 13.17
N VAL A 716 -34.44 5.69 13.31
CA VAL A 716 -33.29 6.43 13.82
C VAL A 716 -32.99 7.52 12.79
N THR A 717 -33.54 8.71 13.02
CA THR A 717 -33.18 9.96 12.35
C THR A 717 -31.78 10.35 12.81
N SER A 718 -30.80 9.59 12.31
CA SER A 718 -29.40 9.67 12.66
C SER A 718 -28.78 10.88 11.97
N THR A 719 -28.41 11.89 12.76
CA THR A 719 -27.55 12.98 12.32
C THR A 719 -26.18 12.44 11.91
N GLU A 720 -25.57 13.02 10.88
CA GLU A 720 -24.29 12.57 10.32
C GLU A 720 -23.17 12.41 11.37
N LYS A 721 -23.21 13.23 12.44
CA LYS A 721 -22.34 13.15 13.62
C LYS A 721 -22.45 11.81 14.37
N LYS A 722 -23.66 11.27 14.58
CA LYS A 722 -23.89 9.99 15.29
C LYS A 722 -23.28 8.81 14.55
N LYS A 723 -23.39 8.80 13.21
CA LYS A 723 -22.71 7.82 12.36
C LYS A 723 -21.19 7.96 12.53
N ARG A 724 -20.63 9.15 12.30
CA ARG A 724 -19.18 9.40 12.37
C ARG A 724 -18.58 9.06 13.74
N PHE A 725 -19.33 9.20 14.84
CA PHE A 725 -18.92 8.74 16.16
C PHE A 725 -18.82 7.21 16.21
N LEU A 726 -19.93 6.46 16.04
CA LEU A 726 -19.93 5.00 16.17
C LEU A 726 -18.86 4.33 15.28
N SER A 727 -18.56 4.94 14.13
CA SER A 727 -17.53 4.56 13.15
C SER A 727 -16.10 4.43 13.68
N ARG A 728 -15.78 5.02 14.84
CA ARG A 728 -14.41 5.03 15.37
C ARG A 728 -14.14 3.95 16.42
N LEU A 729 -15.17 3.27 16.95
CA LEU A 729 -15.05 2.48 18.19
C LEU A 729 -15.15 0.95 17.98
N PHE A 730 -15.95 0.52 17.00
CA PHE A 730 -16.19 -0.90 16.65
C PHE A 730 -15.94 -1.18 15.16
#